data_AF-A0A9P5RJ93-F1
#
_entry.id   AF-A0A9P5RJ93-F1
#
_cell.length_a   1.000
_cell.length_b   1.000
_cell.length_c   1.000
_cell.angle_alpha   90.00
_cell.angle_beta   90.00
_cell.angle_gamma   90.00
#
_symmetry.space_group_name_H-M   'P 1'
#
loop_
_entity.id
_entity.type
_entity.pdbx_description
1 polymer ?
#
loop_
_entity_poly.entity_id
_entity_poly.type
_entity_poly.pdbx_seq_one_letter_code
_entity_poly.pdbx_strand_id
1 'polypeptide(L)'
;SIGALIPQDHQGSTMPVSVDSSVKDLPPLLKVGPQYLLAPSAAEVNSQDLIHSASITLQPTSTLQSTSTSTVTESKTDVPALSAAVSGDKSTIFPQNVPAPSLQVPLPAPGARLGTTMQLAYCNQLLRTHLSPFLATASITVGQDLSQQASIDAILGSMEEQQNIRELAIRVVEEFVIDGLKNAEEIAEVVLLGPFLGQEYYRKLLNCFIGEFEAAKLLDIDLLQGLVRLVQCAGPDYLQPDDLVRMLVVLRTRLQDTSQQTTKHPYYLTLALSRLLDVMVEGKVQDLSRVIDHDPLSALLGQLMESSDPYLKHQAGYAHQGLLHVPNDETRRKFVLRHVGNIAMGLLGVASVCNLNLSGFSDGAGKLHDAAVSALDIGTKVIRGAQAIYESGQGNAARSGIFPGRRLLWYTALREAREHIQNGRLLDFNRLVFEAPCSRDVEFQWGVCQLLGEIAFDPQWEVSTRQHATELLAELYRNGTIRNSNKELDSWILQIIRQVVASPETATSSHAQLLLQHLDKKGDVGKQAFYRNVMDGPNSLYPLRIRLTALSSSPLLARVQGVPDVEYDLHRLRMQRLKEPENILYIPLQAKPTLQSSDDTLFPLMEKTLEFLMGSGQVFLLLGDSGGGKSTFNFQLEHTLWKDYKKGGPIPIHINLPTIDNPQQDMIAKRLQHLHLFSDVQIQELRQSRQFIVICDGYDESQLTQNLYATNFLNQPGQWRAKMVISCRSQYLGSDYRSRFQPIGDRYQQPTAEFFQEAVIASFSRLQIEQYVEQFVQKAPSHATDATQSSWTVADYMDKLNKIPKLIELLSNPFLLTLALRALPNVVRSGQDFSNIRLTRLGLYDSFIEQWLQTNKRRLQESTLSTEARAVLDELLDADFIQAGINFQKDLAAAIFQHQRGNPVVKYVHRYEKRSWKAVFFSTDTEITMLRESSPLTRSGNQHRFLHRSILEYIYSRVMSDPFEPSQLTVHNSFGTSEFIETFVAHPLNQRSIVDEPSILHFLAERVELDPSFKSSLLAVIENSKTDARVGQAAANAMSILVRAGVRFNRADLRGIKIPGADICDGEFDSADMQGADLSDVDLTRAWLRQANLSETKMTGVQLGELPYLEIGEVTLEDMLSPFHQPPESSPNDKMTILKFATFSLATFDSS
;
A
#
# COMPACT_ATOMS: atom_id res chain seq x y z
N SER A 1 15.21 -1.47 52.20
CA SER A 1 14.82 -1.51 53.62
C SER A 1 13.31 -1.33 53.73
N ILE A 2 12.65 -2.00 54.67
CA ILE A 2 11.19 -1.91 54.87
C ILE A 2 10.89 -1.06 56.10
N GLY A 3 9.87 -0.22 56.01
CA GLY A 3 9.18 0.47 57.12
C GLY A 3 7.86 1.03 56.56
N ALA A 4 6.66 0.45 56.75
CA ALA A 4 5.94 0.01 57.95
C ALA A 4 5.17 1.19 58.62
N LEU A 5 3.91 1.06 59.10
CA LEU A 5 2.96 -0.07 59.06
C LEU A 5 1.52 0.37 59.53
N ILE A 6 0.45 0.01 58.79
CA ILE A 6 -0.97 -0.23 59.22
C ILE A 6 -1.79 0.92 59.95
N PRO A 7 -3.08 0.73 60.38
CA PRO A 7 -4.30 0.67 59.51
C PRO A 7 -5.59 1.38 60.08
N GLN A 8 -6.77 0.96 59.60
CA GLN A 8 -8.17 1.15 60.11
C GLN A 8 -8.94 2.42 59.66
N ASP A 9 -10.29 2.44 59.56
CA ASP A 9 -11.30 1.38 59.85
C ASP A 9 -12.55 1.37 58.95
N HIS A 10 -13.43 0.36 59.13
CA HIS A 10 -14.71 0.16 58.42
C HIS A 10 -15.95 0.81 59.09
N GLN A 11 -16.97 1.15 58.28
CA GLN A 11 -18.41 0.76 58.37
C GLN A 11 -19.31 1.76 57.58
N GLY A 12 -20.44 1.37 56.96
CA GLY A 12 -21.01 0.03 56.77
C GLY A 12 -22.29 0.03 55.89
N SER A 13 -22.79 -1.18 55.58
CA SER A 13 -24.20 -1.62 55.40
C SER A 13 -25.31 -0.64 54.94
N THR A 14 -26.29 -1.01 54.09
CA THR A 14 -27.07 -2.27 54.12
C THR A 14 -27.58 -2.81 52.76
N MET A 15 -27.71 -4.13 52.70
CA MET A 15 -28.56 -5.01 51.85
C MET A 15 -30.08 -4.63 51.89
N PRO A 16 -31.03 -5.18 51.06
CA PRO A 16 -31.10 -6.62 50.68
C PRO A 16 -31.78 -7.09 49.37
N VAL A 17 -31.54 -8.39 49.01
CA VAL A 17 -32.49 -9.40 48.43
C VAL A 17 -33.03 -9.14 47.01
N SER A 18 -33.08 -10.07 46.04
CA SER A 18 -32.69 -11.51 45.88
C SER A 18 -32.58 -11.81 44.34
N VAL A 19 -32.49 -13.02 43.72
CA VAL A 19 -32.71 -14.46 44.04
C VAL A 19 -31.67 -15.32 43.26
N ASP A 20 -31.77 -16.65 43.33
CA ASP A 20 -31.03 -17.67 42.56
C ASP A 20 -31.23 -17.57 41.02
N SER A 21 -30.46 -18.22 40.13
CA SER A 21 -29.71 -19.49 40.21
C SER A 21 -28.71 -19.64 39.04
N SER A 22 -27.74 -20.57 38.97
CA SER A 22 -26.93 -21.30 39.97
C SER A 22 -25.82 -22.13 39.25
N VAL A 23 -24.98 -22.88 40.00
CA VAL A 23 -24.40 -24.23 39.68
C VAL A 23 -24.07 -24.53 38.20
N LYS A 24 -22.82 -24.70 37.72
CA LYS A 24 -21.53 -25.16 38.31
C LYS A 24 -20.36 -24.78 37.33
N ASP A 25 -19.07 -25.12 37.41
CA ASP A 25 -18.22 -25.98 38.29
C ASP A 25 -16.72 -25.52 38.28
N LEU A 26 -15.86 -26.15 39.08
CA LEU A 26 -14.37 -26.03 39.17
C LEU A 26 -13.80 -27.38 39.74
N PRO A 27 -12.49 -27.64 40.03
CA PRO A 27 -11.21 -26.89 39.93
C PRO A 27 -10.14 -27.72 39.13
N PRO A 28 -8.81 -27.81 39.44
CA PRO A 28 -7.82 -26.92 40.10
C PRO A 28 -6.65 -26.49 39.16
N LEU A 29 -5.77 -25.49 39.41
CA LEU A 29 -5.05 -24.93 40.58
C LEU A 29 -3.77 -25.68 41.04
N LEU A 30 -2.58 -25.09 40.73
CA LEU A 30 -1.30 -25.02 41.51
C LEU A 30 -0.23 -24.44 40.56
N LYS A 31 0.37 -23.24 40.71
CA LYS A 31 1.20 -22.64 41.78
C LYS A 31 2.50 -23.40 42.12
N VAL A 32 3.63 -22.92 41.59
CA VAL A 32 4.96 -22.86 42.25
C VAL A 32 5.60 -21.50 41.91
N GLY A 33 6.40 -20.92 42.80
CA GLY A 33 7.07 -19.63 42.62
C GLY A 33 8.60 -19.73 42.41
N PRO A 34 9.30 -18.60 42.17
CA PRO A 34 10.73 -18.58 41.84
C PRO A 34 11.65 -18.51 43.07
N GLN A 35 12.90 -18.96 42.93
CA GLN A 35 14.01 -18.63 43.84
C GLN A 35 15.36 -18.54 43.09
N TYR A 36 16.32 -17.87 43.74
CA TYR A 36 17.63 -17.45 43.20
C TYR A 36 18.70 -18.57 43.28
N LEU A 37 19.82 -18.44 42.55
CA LEU A 37 21.13 -18.03 43.11
C LEU A 37 22.31 -18.09 42.11
N LEU A 38 23.20 -17.09 42.24
CA LEU A 38 24.66 -17.08 42.04
C LEU A 38 25.31 -17.53 40.70
N ALA A 39 26.11 -16.61 40.14
CA ALA A 39 27.36 -16.95 39.44
C ALA A 39 28.53 -17.05 40.45
N PRO A 40 29.67 -17.64 40.05
CA PRO A 40 30.90 -16.84 40.07
C PRO A 40 31.76 -16.99 38.80
N SER A 41 32.99 -16.46 38.84
CA SER A 41 33.78 -16.04 37.68
C SER A 41 35.02 -16.88 37.35
N ALA A 42 35.49 -16.70 36.11
CA ALA A 42 36.89 -16.69 35.66
C ALA A 42 37.74 -17.99 35.66
N ALA A 43 38.31 -18.27 34.49
CA ALA A 43 39.66 -18.82 34.35
C ALA A 43 40.23 -18.41 32.98
N GLU A 44 41.29 -17.61 32.96
CA GLU A 44 42.12 -17.38 31.77
C GLU A 44 43.23 -18.44 31.71
N VAL A 45 43.53 -18.97 30.52
CA VAL A 45 44.82 -19.61 30.22
C VAL A 45 45.21 -19.23 28.79
N ASN A 46 46.46 -18.80 28.59
CA ASN A 46 46.93 -18.26 27.33
C ASN A 46 48.40 -18.69 27.06
N SER A 47 48.61 -19.49 26.01
CA SER A 47 49.91 -19.90 25.44
C SER A 47 49.64 -20.71 24.17
N GLN A 48 50.03 -20.37 22.93
CA GLN A 48 51.32 -19.96 22.35
C GLN A 48 52.32 -21.10 22.00
N ASP A 49 52.75 -21.03 20.73
CA ASP A 49 54.07 -21.36 20.15
C ASP A 49 54.41 -22.77 19.61
N LEU A 50 55.43 -22.75 18.71
CA LEU A 50 56.05 -23.83 17.91
C LEU A 50 55.18 -24.37 16.76
N ILE A 51 55.33 -23.96 15.49
CA ILE A 51 56.50 -23.70 14.59
C ILE A 51 57.21 -24.97 14.11
N HIS A 52 57.31 -25.07 12.77
CA HIS A 52 58.08 -25.96 11.88
C HIS A 52 57.26 -27.03 11.12
N SER A 53 57.44 -27.30 9.82
CA SER A 53 57.96 -26.58 8.62
C SER A 53 58.17 -27.64 7.52
N ALA A 54 58.34 -27.18 6.27
CA ALA A 54 58.85 -27.94 5.11
C ALA A 54 57.87 -28.87 4.35
N SER A 55 57.54 -28.43 3.14
CA SER A 55 57.09 -29.27 2.02
C SER A 55 58.23 -30.16 1.49
N ILE A 56 57.91 -31.24 0.78
CA ILE A 56 58.55 -31.60 -0.50
C ILE A 56 57.72 -32.65 -1.25
N THR A 57 57.73 -32.54 -2.58
CA THR A 57 57.02 -33.38 -3.56
C THR A 57 57.81 -34.65 -3.89
N LEU A 58 57.15 -35.76 -4.26
CA LEU A 58 57.38 -36.56 -5.49
C LEU A 58 56.72 -37.96 -5.50
N GLN A 59 56.41 -38.45 -6.70
CA GLN A 59 56.19 -39.88 -7.06
C GLN A 59 57.56 -40.49 -7.52
N PRO A 60 57.73 -41.72 -8.07
CA PRO A 60 56.75 -42.76 -8.45
C PRO A 60 57.17 -44.27 -8.24
N THR A 61 56.29 -45.18 -8.69
CA THR A 61 56.57 -46.52 -9.29
C THR A 61 57.38 -47.63 -8.56
N SER A 62 56.63 -48.64 -8.11
CA SER A 62 56.75 -50.09 -8.45
C SER A 62 58.02 -50.94 -8.20
N THR A 63 57.84 -52.03 -7.43
CA THR A 63 58.43 -53.39 -7.58
C THR A 63 57.65 -54.30 -6.62
N LEU A 64 56.84 -55.33 -6.94
CA LEU A 64 56.69 -56.36 -8.00
C LEU A 64 57.51 -57.66 -7.77
N GLN A 65 56.88 -58.82 -8.05
CA GLN A 65 57.37 -60.22 -8.01
C GLN A 65 57.51 -60.86 -6.60
N SER A 66 57.32 -62.18 -6.38
CA SER A 66 57.00 -63.38 -7.21
C SER A 66 56.59 -64.56 -6.27
N THR A 67 56.06 -65.76 -6.61
CA THR A 67 55.33 -66.49 -7.70
C THR A 67 54.92 -67.86 -7.09
N SER A 68 54.08 -68.76 -7.60
CA SER A 68 53.01 -68.89 -8.63
C SER A 68 52.24 -70.21 -8.27
N THR A 69 51.04 -70.54 -8.78
CA THR A 69 50.66 -71.24 -10.05
C THR A 69 49.14 -71.52 -9.96
N SER A 70 48.34 -71.82 -11.00
CA SER A 70 48.57 -72.19 -12.42
C SER A 70 47.44 -71.68 -13.33
N THR A 71 47.69 -71.56 -14.64
CA THR A 71 46.74 -71.11 -15.69
C THR A 71 46.36 -72.24 -16.66
N VAL A 72 45.24 -72.07 -17.42
CA VAL A 72 44.79 -72.76 -18.69
C VAL A 72 43.24 -72.88 -18.68
N THR A 73 42.46 -72.67 -19.75
CA THR A 73 42.37 -71.58 -20.76
C THR A 73 41.00 -71.69 -21.49
N GLU A 74 40.58 -70.64 -22.20
CA GLU A 74 39.52 -70.59 -23.24
C GLU A 74 38.06 -71.00 -22.92
N SER A 75 37.13 -70.04 -23.04
CA SER A 75 35.96 -70.15 -23.94
C SER A 75 35.31 -68.78 -24.18
N LYS A 76 34.62 -68.59 -25.31
CA LYS A 76 33.86 -67.36 -25.64
C LYS A 76 32.42 -67.46 -25.14
N THR A 77 31.91 -66.36 -24.57
CA THR A 77 30.48 -66.00 -24.44
C THR A 77 30.42 -64.49 -24.14
N ASP A 78 29.38 -63.72 -24.46
CA ASP A 78 28.53 -63.71 -25.66
C ASP A 78 27.89 -62.31 -25.70
N VAL A 79 27.70 -61.72 -26.89
CA VAL A 79 27.01 -60.43 -27.00
C VAL A 79 25.50 -60.68 -26.88
N PRO A 80 24.74 -59.95 -26.03
CA PRO A 80 23.29 -60.08 -25.99
C PRO A 80 22.70 -59.80 -27.38
N ALA A 81 22.09 -60.81 -27.99
CA ALA A 81 21.51 -60.69 -29.32
C ALA A 81 20.33 -59.69 -29.32
N LEU A 82 20.12 -59.00 -30.45
CA LEU A 82 18.89 -58.24 -30.65
C LEU A 82 17.70 -59.22 -30.60
N SER A 83 16.90 -59.13 -29.54
CA SER A 83 15.76 -60.01 -29.31
C SER A 83 14.69 -59.84 -30.40
N ALA A 84 14.34 -60.93 -31.07
CA ALA A 84 13.32 -60.92 -32.12
C ALA A 84 11.92 -60.70 -31.53
N ALA A 85 11.35 -59.52 -31.76
CA ALA A 85 9.99 -59.14 -31.35
C ALA A 85 9.17 -58.51 -32.51
N VAL A 86 9.30 -59.05 -33.73
CA VAL A 86 8.56 -58.56 -34.92
C VAL A 86 7.22 -59.29 -35.09
N SER A 87 6.43 -59.35 -34.02
CA SER A 87 5.03 -59.81 -34.02
C SER A 87 4.32 -59.43 -32.70
N GLY A 88 4.26 -58.13 -32.40
CA GLY A 88 3.54 -57.54 -31.27
C GLY A 88 2.74 -56.33 -31.73
N ASP A 89 1.74 -55.89 -30.95
CA ASP A 89 0.81 -54.86 -31.41
C ASP A 89 1.45 -53.47 -31.51
N LYS A 90 1.13 -52.73 -32.56
CA LYS A 90 1.88 -51.54 -33.04
C LYS A 90 1.56 -50.25 -32.27
N SER A 91 0.94 -50.40 -31.11
CA SER A 91 0.16 -49.39 -30.38
C SER A 91 0.77 -48.98 -29.03
N THR A 92 1.96 -49.49 -28.68
CA THR A 92 2.45 -49.55 -27.28
C THR A 92 3.90 -49.09 -27.04
N ILE A 93 4.47 -48.21 -27.88
CA ILE A 93 5.86 -47.70 -27.69
C ILE A 93 6.02 -46.91 -26.38
N PHE A 94 4.98 -46.21 -25.92
CA PHE A 94 4.85 -45.82 -24.51
C PHE A 94 3.98 -46.87 -23.80
N PRO A 95 4.54 -47.72 -22.92
CA PRO A 95 3.81 -48.87 -22.37
C PRO A 95 2.86 -48.50 -21.22
N GLN A 96 3.08 -47.37 -20.55
CA GLN A 96 2.29 -46.91 -19.41
C GLN A 96 2.29 -45.38 -19.31
N ASN A 97 1.32 -44.82 -18.58
CA ASN A 97 1.37 -43.43 -18.12
C ASN A 97 2.40 -43.31 -16.98
N VAL A 98 3.14 -42.21 -16.96
CA VAL A 98 4.26 -41.95 -16.03
C VAL A 98 3.91 -40.70 -15.22
N PRO A 99 4.26 -40.59 -13.91
CA PRO A 99 4.06 -39.34 -13.18
C PRO A 99 4.69 -38.14 -13.91
N ALA A 100 3.98 -37.01 -13.94
CA ALA A 100 4.50 -35.79 -14.55
C ALA A 100 5.82 -35.35 -13.85
N PRO A 101 6.80 -34.81 -14.60
CA PRO A 101 8.11 -34.44 -14.05
C PRO A 101 7.96 -33.45 -12.88
N SER A 102 8.35 -33.90 -11.68
CA SER A 102 8.30 -33.11 -10.46
C SER A 102 9.68 -32.57 -10.09
N LEU A 103 9.74 -31.36 -9.54
CA LEU A 103 10.99 -30.79 -9.02
C LEU A 103 11.34 -31.53 -7.72
N GLN A 104 12.39 -32.35 -7.73
CA GLN A 104 12.92 -33.00 -6.54
C GLN A 104 14.42 -32.70 -6.43
N VAL A 105 14.83 -32.16 -5.28
CA VAL A 105 16.17 -31.60 -5.05
C VAL A 105 16.56 -31.91 -3.61
N PRO A 106 17.78 -32.40 -3.32
CA PRO A 106 18.20 -32.64 -1.94
C PRO A 106 18.19 -31.33 -1.14
N LEU A 107 17.41 -31.32 -0.06
CA LEU A 107 17.35 -30.21 0.88
C LEU A 107 18.56 -30.25 1.85
N PRO A 108 19.00 -29.09 2.37
CA PRO A 108 19.98 -29.07 3.45
C PRO A 108 19.34 -29.54 4.77
N ALA A 109 20.16 -29.70 5.82
CA ALA A 109 19.69 -30.04 7.17
C ALA A 109 18.75 -28.94 7.74
N PRO A 110 17.88 -29.27 8.72
CA PRO A 110 16.98 -28.30 9.33
C PRO A 110 17.71 -27.05 9.85
N GLY A 111 17.15 -25.86 9.60
CA GLY A 111 17.74 -24.58 9.98
C GLY A 111 18.97 -24.11 9.17
N ALA A 112 19.48 -24.90 8.22
CA ALA A 112 20.58 -24.47 7.34
C ALA A 112 20.08 -23.65 6.13
N ARG A 113 20.91 -22.70 5.66
CA ARG A 113 20.57 -21.83 4.52
C ARG A 113 20.38 -22.64 3.23
N LEU A 114 19.34 -22.29 2.46
CA LEU A 114 19.12 -22.81 1.11
C LEU A 114 20.23 -22.30 0.18
N GLY A 115 20.95 -23.21 -0.47
CA GLY A 115 22.11 -22.87 -1.30
C GLY A 115 21.80 -22.62 -2.79
N THR A 116 20.61 -22.99 -3.25
CA THR A 116 20.18 -22.80 -4.65
C THR A 116 18.69 -22.46 -4.75
N THR A 117 18.31 -21.73 -5.81
CA THR A 117 16.90 -21.39 -6.04
C THR A 117 16.06 -22.60 -6.49
N MET A 118 16.71 -23.68 -6.95
CA MET A 118 16.13 -25.01 -7.10
C MET A 118 15.59 -25.58 -5.78
N GLN A 119 16.31 -25.40 -4.66
CA GLN A 119 15.80 -25.79 -3.34
C GLN A 119 14.66 -24.86 -2.88
N LEU A 120 14.77 -23.55 -3.09
CA LEU A 120 13.71 -22.58 -2.76
C LEU A 120 12.39 -22.83 -3.50
N ALA A 121 12.47 -23.19 -4.79
CA ALA A 121 11.34 -23.62 -5.59
C ALA A 121 10.73 -24.94 -5.07
N TYR A 122 11.56 -25.93 -4.70
CA TYR A 122 11.07 -27.19 -4.13
C TYR A 122 10.35 -26.98 -2.78
N CYS A 123 10.90 -26.15 -1.89
CA CYS A 123 10.24 -25.79 -0.64
C CYS A 123 8.89 -25.10 -0.89
N ASN A 124 8.81 -24.12 -1.80
CA ASN A 124 7.55 -23.45 -2.13
C ASN A 124 6.54 -24.38 -2.84
N GLN A 125 7.00 -25.41 -3.58
CA GLN A 125 6.14 -26.47 -4.10
C GLN A 125 5.52 -27.30 -2.96
N LEU A 126 6.32 -27.77 -2.00
CA LEU A 126 5.86 -28.54 -0.83
C LEU A 126 4.82 -27.76 -0.01
N LEU A 127 5.04 -26.47 0.22
CA LEU A 127 4.10 -25.58 0.92
C LEU A 127 2.75 -25.47 0.19
N ARG A 128 2.72 -25.55 -1.16
CA ARG A 128 1.46 -25.54 -1.92
C ARG A 128 0.72 -26.88 -1.89
N THR A 129 1.45 -28.00 -1.97
CA THR A 129 0.82 -29.33 -1.94
C THR A 129 0.25 -29.71 -0.57
N HIS A 130 0.89 -29.28 0.53
CA HIS A 130 0.38 -29.54 1.88
C HIS A 130 -0.83 -28.68 2.27
N LEU A 131 -1.03 -27.52 1.65
CA LEU A 131 -2.15 -26.61 1.94
C LEU A 131 -3.35 -26.76 0.99
N SER A 132 -3.32 -27.69 0.03
CA SER A 132 -4.43 -27.95 -0.89
C SER A 132 -5.23 -29.19 -0.47
N PRO A 133 -6.48 -29.06 0.04
CA PRO A 133 -7.22 -30.18 0.66
C PRO A 133 -7.56 -31.36 -0.25
N PHE A 134 -7.37 -31.21 -1.57
CA PHE A 134 -7.85 -32.15 -2.60
C PHE A 134 -6.75 -33.04 -3.21
N LEU A 135 -5.48 -32.88 -2.81
CA LEU A 135 -4.33 -33.57 -3.43
C LEU A 135 -3.49 -34.41 -2.43
N ALA A 136 -3.81 -34.39 -1.14
CA ALA A 136 -2.93 -34.80 -0.05
C ALA A 136 -2.69 -36.33 0.12
N THR A 137 -3.10 -37.19 -0.82
CA THR A 137 -3.21 -38.64 -0.60
C THR A 137 -2.50 -39.56 -1.60
N ALA A 138 -1.86 -39.04 -2.67
CA ALA A 138 -1.48 -39.89 -3.82
C ALA A 138 0.01 -39.93 -4.24
N SER A 139 0.84 -38.94 -3.88
CA SER A 139 2.09 -38.68 -4.65
C SER A 139 3.36 -38.31 -3.87
N ILE A 140 3.40 -38.47 -2.55
CA ILE A 140 4.60 -38.17 -1.72
C ILE A 140 5.31 -39.46 -1.24
N THR A 141 4.63 -40.61 -1.23
CA THR A 141 5.02 -41.83 -0.49
C THR A 141 5.88 -42.84 -1.27
N VAL A 142 6.65 -42.43 -2.28
CA VAL A 142 7.50 -43.34 -3.07
C VAL A 142 8.96 -42.86 -3.13
N GLY A 143 9.83 -43.47 -2.31
CA GLY A 143 11.28 -43.48 -2.55
C GLY A 143 12.10 -42.30 -2.01
N GLN A 144 11.75 -41.72 -0.86
CA GLN A 144 12.58 -40.68 -0.21
C GLN A 144 13.49 -41.24 0.89
N ASP A 145 14.64 -40.58 1.08
CA ASP A 145 15.69 -40.98 2.01
C ASP A 145 15.44 -40.38 3.41
N LEU A 146 15.76 -41.13 4.48
CA LEU A 146 15.40 -40.82 5.87
C LEU A 146 15.96 -39.46 6.36
N SER A 147 17.04 -39.00 5.75
CA SER A 147 17.67 -37.70 6.03
C SER A 147 16.88 -36.50 5.48
N GLN A 148 16.17 -36.67 4.36
CA GLN A 148 15.41 -35.58 3.73
C GLN A 148 14.09 -35.33 4.44
N GLN A 149 13.45 -36.41 4.92
CA GLN A 149 12.13 -36.34 5.54
C GLN A 149 12.13 -35.45 6.80
N ALA A 150 13.19 -35.50 7.62
CA ALA A 150 13.34 -34.62 8.78
C ALA A 150 13.41 -33.11 8.43
N SER A 151 13.98 -32.75 7.27
CA SER A 151 13.99 -31.36 6.78
C SER A 151 12.63 -30.93 6.23
N ILE A 152 11.89 -31.85 5.60
CA ILE A 152 10.52 -31.61 5.12
C ILE A 152 9.57 -31.43 6.32
N ASP A 153 9.65 -32.30 7.33
CA ASP A 153 8.83 -32.24 8.54
C ASP A 153 9.07 -30.96 9.35
N ALA A 154 10.31 -30.45 9.42
CA ALA A 154 10.63 -29.17 10.04
C ALA A 154 9.94 -27.99 9.32
N ILE A 155 10.18 -27.87 8.00
CA ILE A 155 9.64 -26.81 7.14
C ILE A 155 8.11 -26.79 7.17
N LEU A 156 7.45 -27.95 7.22
CA LEU A 156 6.01 -28.06 7.29
C LEU A 156 5.46 -27.85 8.70
N GLY A 157 6.20 -28.23 9.74
CA GLY A 157 5.80 -28.07 11.14
C GLY A 157 5.92 -26.63 11.67
N SER A 158 6.86 -25.84 11.16
CA SER A 158 7.11 -24.47 11.64
C SER A 158 6.46 -23.40 10.75
N MET A 159 5.38 -22.78 11.23
CA MET A 159 4.72 -21.64 10.55
C MET A 159 5.67 -20.46 10.28
N GLU A 160 6.72 -20.30 11.09
CA GLU A 160 7.77 -19.30 10.88
C GLU A 160 8.68 -19.64 9.69
N GLU A 161 9.13 -20.90 9.58
CA GLU A 161 9.90 -21.36 8.40
C GLU A 161 9.05 -21.31 7.13
N GLN A 162 7.75 -21.69 7.20
CA GLN A 162 6.82 -21.55 6.07
C GLN A 162 6.73 -20.10 5.55
N GLN A 163 6.70 -19.11 6.45
CA GLN A 163 6.65 -17.70 6.05
C GLN A 163 8.00 -17.22 5.52
N ASN A 164 9.11 -17.56 6.19
CA ASN A 164 10.46 -17.19 5.77
C ASN A 164 10.79 -17.71 4.35
N ILE A 165 10.35 -18.93 4.01
CA ILE A 165 10.52 -19.51 2.67
C ILE A 165 9.71 -18.78 1.58
N ARG A 166 8.57 -18.18 1.95
CA ARG A 166 7.75 -17.35 1.04
C ARG A 166 8.33 -15.95 0.87
N GLU A 167 8.71 -15.30 1.97
CA GLU A 167 9.39 -14.00 1.96
C GLU A 167 10.69 -14.06 1.15
N LEU A 168 11.47 -15.14 1.28
CA LEU A 168 12.71 -15.33 0.52
C LEU A 168 12.44 -15.42 -1.00
N ALA A 169 11.37 -16.09 -1.44
CA ALA A 169 10.97 -16.13 -2.84
C ALA A 169 10.42 -14.78 -3.33
N ILE A 170 9.69 -14.04 -2.48
CA ILE A 170 9.24 -12.67 -2.75
C ILE A 170 10.42 -11.72 -2.96
N ARG A 171 11.43 -11.77 -2.07
CA ARG A 171 12.63 -10.93 -2.12
C ARG A 171 13.46 -11.16 -3.39
N VAL A 172 13.62 -12.41 -3.82
CA VAL A 172 14.30 -12.75 -5.08
C VAL A 172 13.58 -12.15 -6.30
N VAL A 173 12.24 -12.11 -6.27
CA VAL A 173 11.43 -11.46 -7.31
C VAL A 173 11.53 -9.93 -7.25
N GLU A 174 11.50 -9.31 -6.08
CA GLU A 174 11.61 -7.85 -5.97
C GLU A 174 13.02 -7.35 -6.33
N GLU A 175 14.10 -8.07 -5.96
CA GLU A 175 15.47 -7.78 -6.41
C GLU A 175 15.58 -7.79 -7.94
N PHE A 176 15.03 -8.81 -8.61
CA PHE A 176 15.01 -8.88 -10.08
C PHE A 176 14.19 -7.75 -10.75
N VAL A 177 13.10 -7.32 -10.12
CA VAL A 177 12.28 -6.21 -10.62
C VAL A 177 13.02 -4.87 -10.50
N ILE A 178 13.84 -4.70 -9.45
CA ILE A 178 14.67 -3.51 -9.21
C ILE A 178 15.90 -3.47 -10.13
N ASP A 179 16.49 -4.63 -10.47
CA ASP A 179 17.73 -4.66 -11.27
C ASP A 179 17.51 -4.19 -12.72
N GLY A 180 18.32 -3.22 -13.15
CA GLY A 180 18.27 -2.66 -14.51
C GLY A 180 19.07 -3.44 -15.56
N LEU A 181 19.79 -4.51 -15.19
CA LEU A 181 20.63 -5.31 -16.09
C LEU A 181 20.39 -6.82 -15.91
N LYS A 182 19.13 -7.23 -16.10
CA LYS A 182 18.66 -8.61 -16.04
C LYS A 182 19.44 -9.53 -17.00
N ASN A 183 20.16 -10.51 -16.47
CA ASN A 183 20.92 -11.48 -17.27
C ASN A 183 20.21 -12.86 -17.38
N ALA A 184 20.71 -13.72 -18.27
CA ALA A 184 20.07 -15.01 -18.57
C ALA A 184 20.02 -16.00 -17.39
N GLU A 185 20.96 -15.95 -16.43
CA GLU A 185 20.87 -16.79 -15.22
C GLU A 185 19.82 -16.25 -14.24
N GLU A 186 19.72 -14.93 -14.09
CA GLU A 186 18.70 -14.26 -13.26
C GLU A 186 17.29 -14.46 -13.82
N ILE A 187 17.13 -14.37 -15.15
CA ILE A 187 15.88 -14.67 -15.85
C ILE A 187 15.46 -16.13 -15.60
N ALA A 188 16.39 -17.09 -15.67
CA ALA A 188 16.13 -18.49 -15.35
C ALA A 188 15.74 -18.69 -13.88
N GLU A 189 16.36 -17.95 -12.96
CA GLU A 189 16.14 -18.02 -11.52
C GLU A 189 14.72 -17.56 -11.11
N VAL A 190 14.21 -16.43 -11.62
CA VAL A 190 12.84 -15.99 -11.30
C VAL A 190 11.76 -16.77 -12.05
N VAL A 191 12.02 -17.21 -13.28
CA VAL A 191 11.07 -18.03 -14.07
C VAL A 191 10.89 -19.42 -13.44
N LEU A 192 11.92 -19.95 -12.78
CA LEU A 192 11.84 -21.16 -11.96
C LEU A 192 10.93 -21.00 -10.72
N LEU A 193 10.96 -19.83 -10.07
CA LEU A 193 10.09 -19.53 -8.92
C LEU A 193 8.64 -19.26 -9.34
N GLY A 194 8.44 -18.68 -10.53
CA GLY A 194 7.14 -18.27 -11.10
C GLY A 194 5.94 -19.15 -10.70
N PRO A 195 5.91 -20.45 -11.04
CA PRO A 195 4.78 -21.36 -10.77
C PRO A 195 4.34 -21.45 -9.29
N PHE A 196 5.19 -21.01 -8.36
CA PHE A 196 4.99 -21.12 -6.92
C PHE A 196 4.70 -19.75 -6.25
N LEU A 197 4.84 -18.64 -6.96
CA LEU A 197 4.55 -17.28 -6.47
C LEU A 197 3.04 -17.02 -6.28
N GLY A 198 2.68 -16.26 -5.26
CA GLY A 198 1.31 -15.75 -5.09
C GLY A 198 0.93 -14.71 -6.15
N GLN A 199 -0.36 -14.58 -6.45
CA GLN A 199 -0.93 -13.80 -7.56
C GLN A 199 -0.35 -12.37 -7.69
N GLU A 200 -0.22 -11.62 -6.58
CA GLU A 200 0.34 -10.26 -6.58
C GLU A 200 1.78 -10.23 -7.15
N TYR A 201 2.66 -11.07 -6.60
CA TYR A 201 4.07 -11.12 -6.98
C TYR A 201 4.27 -11.78 -8.35
N TYR A 202 3.39 -12.73 -8.72
CA TYR A 202 3.32 -13.26 -10.07
C TYR A 202 3.02 -12.16 -11.10
N ARG A 203 2.04 -11.28 -10.83
CA ARG A 203 1.70 -10.18 -11.73
C ARG A 203 2.73 -9.04 -11.71
N LYS A 204 3.41 -8.77 -10.57
CA LYS A 204 4.61 -7.90 -10.54
C LYS A 204 5.69 -8.42 -11.51
N LEU A 205 6.01 -9.71 -11.42
CA LEU A 205 7.02 -10.34 -12.28
C LEU A 205 6.61 -10.33 -13.76
N LEU A 206 5.37 -10.73 -14.07
CA LEU A 206 4.84 -10.73 -15.43
C LEU A 206 4.87 -9.32 -16.06
N ASN A 207 4.40 -8.30 -15.33
CA ASN A 207 4.42 -6.91 -15.81
C ASN A 207 5.84 -6.39 -16.02
N CYS A 208 6.81 -6.84 -15.22
CA CYS A 208 8.22 -6.52 -15.44
C CYS A 208 8.73 -7.14 -16.76
N PHE A 209 8.50 -8.44 -17.00
CA PHE A 209 8.88 -9.08 -18.27
C PHE A 209 8.21 -8.43 -19.50
N ILE A 210 6.93 -8.04 -19.39
CA ILE A 210 6.23 -7.30 -20.46
C ILE A 210 6.89 -5.94 -20.71
N GLY A 211 7.16 -5.16 -19.66
CA GLY A 211 7.76 -3.82 -19.78
C GLY A 211 9.18 -3.83 -20.36
N GLU A 212 10.02 -4.77 -19.91
CA GLU A 212 11.38 -4.95 -20.45
C GLU A 212 11.34 -5.37 -21.93
N PHE A 213 10.46 -6.30 -22.28
CA PHE A 213 10.31 -6.76 -23.66
C PHE A 213 9.69 -5.71 -24.60
N GLU A 214 8.90 -4.78 -24.06
CA GLU A 214 8.40 -3.59 -24.77
C GLU A 214 9.51 -2.53 -24.95
N ALA A 215 10.36 -2.31 -23.94
CA ALA A 215 11.43 -1.31 -23.97
C ALA A 215 12.71 -1.72 -24.74
N ALA A 216 12.97 -3.03 -24.90
CA ALA A 216 14.20 -3.54 -25.51
C ALA A 216 14.45 -3.02 -26.94
N LYS A 217 15.71 -2.75 -27.31
CA LYS A 217 16.09 -2.33 -28.68
C LYS A 217 16.47 -3.50 -29.61
N LEU A 218 16.76 -4.67 -29.04
CA LEU A 218 17.09 -5.90 -29.75
C LEU A 218 16.19 -7.02 -29.21
N LEU A 219 15.99 -8.08 -29.98
CA LEU A 219 15.21 -9.23 -29.51
C LEU A 219 16.06 -10.10 -28.57
N ASP A 220 15.81 -9.98 -27.27
CA ASP A 220 16.32 -10.93 -26.28
C ASP A 220 15.47 -12.22 -26.33
N ILE A 221 16.13 -13.35 -26.56
CA ILE A 221 15.49 -14.66 -26.71
C ILE A 221 15.23 -15.31 -25.35
N ASP A 222 16.07 -15.07 -24.34
CA ASP A 222 15.89 -15.61 -23.00
C ASP A 222 14.76 -14.85 -22.27
N LEU A 223 14.69 -13.52 -22.40
CA LEU A 223 13.57 -12.72 -21.90
C LEU A 223 12.24 -13.15 -22.56
N LEU A 224 12.25 -13.42 -23.87
CA LEU A 224 11.08 -13.94 -24.60
C LEU A 224 10.66 -15.33 -24.11
N GLN A 225 11.61 -16.24 -23.88
CA GLN A 225 11.31 -17.58 -23.35
C GLN A 225 10.80 -17.53 -21.91
N GLY A 226 11.35 -16.66 -21.06
CA GLY A 226 10.88 -16.42 -19.71
C GLY A 226 9.44 -15.88 -19.68
N LEU A 227 9.15 -14.88 -20.51
CA LEU A 227 7.79 -14.33 -20.68
C LEU A 227 6.78 -15.38 -21.17
N VAL A 228 7.14 -16.19 -22.17
CA VAL A 228 6.32 -17.32 -22.63
C VAL A 228 6.08 -18.34 -21.51
N ARG A 229 7.11 -18.66 -20.72
CA ARG A 229 6.99 -19.61 -19.60
C ARG A 229 6.10 -19.08 -18.48
N LEU A 230 6.15 -17.77 -18.19
CA LEU A 230 5.26 -17.11 -17.23
C LEU A 230 3.80 -17.00 -17.72
N VAL A 231 3.54 -17.04 -19.03
CA VAL A 231 2.15 -17.20 -19.52
C VAL A 231 1.71 -18.67 -19.41
N GLN A 232 2.58 -19.63 -19.74
CA GLN A 232 2.25 -21.07 -19.69
C GLN A 232 2.10 -21.65 -18.27
N CYS A 233 2.71 -21.05 -17.25
CA CYS A 233 2.68 -21.55 -15.87
C CYS A 233 1.78 -20.71 -14.94
N ALA A 234 0.96 -19.83 -15.49
CA ALA A 234 0.04 -19.03 -14.70
C ALA A 234 -1.06 -19.91 -14.07
N GLY A 235 -1.42 -19.61 -12.82
CA GLY A 235 -2.61 -20.20 -12.21
C GLY A 235 -3.91 -19.70 -12.87
N PRO A 236 -5.04 -20.38 -12.64
CA PRO A 236 -6.34 -19.76 -12.90
C PRO A 236 -6.41 -18.39 -12.20
N ASP A 237 -7.06 -17.43 -12.85
CA ASP A 237 -7.22 -16.03 -12.40
C ASP A 237 -5.92 -15.18 -12.30
N TYR A 238 -4.74 -15.71 -12.65
CA TYR A 238 -3.48 -14.95 -12.57
C TYR A 238 -3.23 -14.04 -13.79
N LEU A 239 -3.71 -14.43 -14.97
CA LEU A 239 -3.66 -13.65 -16.20
C LEU A 239 -4.96 -12.86 -16.38
N GLN A 240 -4.88 -11.61 -16.85
CA GLN A 240 -6.07 -10.85 -17.28
C GLN A 240 -6.13 -10.76 -18.82
N PRO A 241 -7.33 -10.57 -19.42
CA PRO A 241 -7.46 -10.40 -20.87
C PRO A 241 -6.57 -9.28 -21.42
N ASP A 242 -6.49 -8.14 -20.73
CA ASP A 242 -5.69 -6.99 -21.12
C ASP A 242 -4.18 -7.30 -21.17
N ASP A 243 -3.67 -8.11 -20.22
CA ASP A 243 -2.27 -8.55 -20.19
C ASP A 243 -1.95 -9.36 -21.47
N LEU A 244 -2.87 -10.27 -21.84
CA LEU A 244 -2.73 -11.13 -23.04
C LEU A 244 -2.83 -10.32 -24.34
N VAL A 245 -3.75 -9.35 -24.42
CA VAL A 245 -3.89 -8.47 -25.60
C VAL A 245 -2.65 -7.56 -25.74
N ARG A 246 -2.15 -6.96 -24.65
CA ARG A 246 -0.90 -6.17 -24.68
C ARG A 246 0.27 -7.01 -25.18
N MET A 247 0.43 -8.24 -24.67
CA MET A 247 1.47 -9.15 -25.15
C MET A 247 1.32 -9.50 -26.64
N LEU A 248 0.09 -9.72 -27.12
CA LEU A 248 -0.19 -10.03 -28.52
C LEU A 248 0.23 -8.87 -29.43
N VAL A 249 -0.09 -7.63 -29.04
CA VAL A 249 0.30 -6.39 -29.74
C VAL A 249 1.81 -6.25 -29.79
N VAL A 250 2.52 -6.36 -28.66
CA VAL A 250 3.99 -6.22 -28.62
C VAL A 250 4.67 -7.31 -29.46
N LEU A 251 4.26 -8.57 -29.35
CA LEU A 251 4.81 -9.67 -30.16
C LEU A 251 4.54 -9.48 -31.66
N ARG A 252 3.34 -9.00 -32.05
CA ARG A 252 3.02 -8.68 -33.44
C ARG A 252 3.92 -7.59 -33.99
N THR A 253 4.08 -6.48 -33.27
CA THR A 253 4.92 -5.35 -33.72
C THR A 253 6.37 -5.80 -33.88
N ARG A 254 6.93 -6.54 -32.92
CA ARG A 254 8.28 -7.14 -33.06
C ARG A 254 8.39 -8.07 -34.26
N LEU A 255 7.38 -8.88 -34.55
CA LEU A 255 7.37 -9.79 -35.71
C LEU A 255 7.29 -9.03 -37.04
N GLN A 256 6.59 -7.90 -37.08
CA GLN A 256 6.58 -6.99 -38.24
C GLN A 256 7.96 -6.36 -38.45
N ASP A 257 8.54 -5.75 -37.42
CA ASP A 257 9.85 -5.07 -37.48
C ASP A 257 11.00 -6.04 -37.84
N THR A 258 10.94 -7.27 -37.33
CA THR A 258 12.00 -8.28 -37.51
C THR A 258 11.80 -9.17 -38.75
N SER A 259 10.68 -9.00 -39.47
CA SER A 259 10.31 -9.83 -40.64
C SER A 259 11.34 -9.85 -41.78
N GLN A 260 12.13 -8.78 -41.91
CA GLN A 260 13.16 -8.62 -42.95
C GLN A 260 14.56 -9.09 -42.53
N GLN A 261 14.70 -9.63 -41.31
CA GLN A 261 15.99 -10.05 -40.74
C GLN A 261 16.16 -11.59 -40.74
N THR A 262 17.25 -12.08 -40.15
CA THR A 262 17.61 -13.52 -40.17
C THR A 262 16.49 -14.44 -39.66
N THR A 263 16.22 -15.51 -40.40
CA THR A 263 15.03 -16.40 -40.26
C THR A 263 14.79 -16.96 -38.85
N LYS A 264 15.83 -17.05 -38.02
CA LYS A 264 15.75 -17.44 -36.60
C LYS A 264 14.82 -16.55 -35.77
N HIS A 265 14.86 -15.23 -35.96
CA HIS A 265 14.14 -14.30 -35.08
C HIS A 265 12.61 -14.34 -35.34
N PRO A 266 12.12 -14.32 -36.60
CA PRO A 266 10.71 -14.59 -36.89
C PRO A 266 10.23 -15.95 -36.35
N TYR A 267 11.06 -17.01 -36.37
CA TYR A 267 10.68 -18.31 -35.83
C TYR A 267 10.40 -18.27 -34.32
N TYR A 268 11.28 -17.69 -33.51
CA TYR A 268 11.07 -17.58 -32.05
C TYR A 268 9.86 -16.70 -31.71
N LEU A 269 9.66 -15.58 -32.42
CA LEU A 269 8.48 -14.73 -32.24
C LEU A 269 7.18 -15.44 -32.62
N THR A 270 7.17 -16.21 -33.71
CA THR A 270 6.01 -17.01 -34.16
C THR A 270 5.73 -18.18 -33.20
N LEU A 271 6.77 -18.79 -32.62
CA LEU A 271 6.64 -19.79 -31.55
C LEU A 271 6.04 -19.17 -30.28
N ALA A 272 6.53 -18.02 -29.84
CA ALA A 272 5.99 -17.29 -28.69
C ALA A 272 4.51 -16.90 -28.90
N LEU A 273 4.17 -16.36 -30.07
CA LEU A 273 2.79 -16.08 -30.48
C LEU A 273 1.92 -17.33 -30.43
N SER A 274 2.40 -18.48 -30.89
CA SER A 274 1.62 -19.73 -30.80
C SER A 274 1.28 -20.10 -29.34
N ARG A 275 2.21 -19.92 -28.40
CA ARG A 275 1.98 -20.24 -26.98
C ARG A 275 1.05 -19.25 -26.30
N LEU A 276 1.12 -17.98 -26.67
CA LEU A 276 0.18 -16.97 -26.20
C LEU A 276 -1.23 -17.29 -26.71
N LEU A 277 -1.36 -17.64 -27.99
CA LEU A 277 -2.65 -17.99 -28.61
C LEU A 277 -3.24 -19.31 -28.07
N ASP A 278 -2.40 -20.32 -27.78
CA ASP A 278 -2.81 -21.54 -27.06
C ASP A 278 -3.55 -21.16 -25.75
N VAL A 279 -2.95 -20.29 -24.94
CA VAL A 279 -3.49 -19.82 -23.64
C VAL A 279 -4.68 -18.86 -23.80
N MET A 280 -4.72 -18.00 -24.83
CA MET A 280 -5.88 -17.13 -25.09
C MET A 280 -7.15 -17.93 -25.44
N VAL A 281 -7.01 -19.11 -26.07
CA VAL A 281 -8.13 -20.02 -26.35
C VAL A 281 -8.63 -20.72 -25.07
N GLU A 282 -7.79 -20.87 -24.05
CA GLU A 282 -8.13 -21.48 -22.75
C GLU A 282 -8.72 -20.45 -21.78
N GLY A 283 -8.11 -19.27 -21.68
CA GLY A 283 -8.48 -18.18 -20.77
C GLY A 283 -9.75 -17.41 -21.12
N LYS A 284 -10.50 -17.83 -22.15
CA LYS A 284 -11.78 -17.24 -22.58
C LYS A 284 -11.73 -15.72 -22.80
N VAL A 285 -10.70 -15.20 -23.48
CA VAL A 285 -10.68 -13.81 -23.97
C VAL A 285 -11.90 -13.60 -24.89
N GLN A 286 -12.77 -12.62 -24.60
CA GLN A 286 -14.03 -12.44 -25.33
C GLN A 286 -13.98 -11.30 -26.37
N ASP A 287 -13.13 -10.29 -26.14
CA ASP A 287 -13.23 -8.97 -26.79
C ASP A 287 -11.99 -8.60 -27.65
N LEU A 288 -11.34 -9.58 -28.29
CA LEU A 288 -10.23 -9.28 -29.21
C LEU A 288 -10.77 -8.49 -30.42
N SER A 289 -10.20 -7.30 -30.69
CA SER A 289 -10.66 -6.49 -31.82
C SER A 289 -10.32 -7.15 -33.15
N ARG A 290 -11.34 -7.39 -33.99
CA ARG A 290 -11.10 -7.96 -35.32
C ARG A 290 -10.23 -7.04 -36.17
N VAL A 291 -10.53 -5.74 -36.16
CA VAL A 291 -9.93 -4.75 -37.06
C VAL A 291 -8.52 -4.34 -36.62
N ILE A 292 -8.32 -4.16 -35.31
CA ILE A 292 -7.04 -3.66 -34.76
C ILE A 292 -6.05 -4.81 -34.57
N ASP A 293 -6.51 -6.00 -34.18
CA ASP A 293 -5.60 -7.06 -33.71
C ASP A 293 -5.61 -8.33 -34.55
N HIS A 294 -6.79 -8.93 -34.76
CA HIS A 294 -6.91 -10.21 -35.44
C HIS A 294 -6.52 -10.14 -36.93
N ASP A 295 -7.15 -9.28 -37.72
CA ASP A 295 -6.93 -9.26 -39.18
C ASP A 295 -5.49 -8.84 -39.56
N PRO A 296 -4.83 -7.85 -38.91
CA PRO A 296 -3.42 -7.55 -39.16
C PRO A 296 -2.44 -8.69 -38.79
N LEU A 297 -2.67 -9.40 -37.68
CA LEU A 297 -1.84 -10.55 -37.30
C LEU A 297 -2.09 -11.75 -38.23
N SER A 298 -3.34 -11.96 -38.64
CA SER A 298 -3.74 -13.01 -39.58
C SER A 298 -3.03 -12.85 -40.93
N ALA A 299 -2.98 -11.62 -41.46
CA ALA A 299 -2.27 -11.30 -42.69
C ALA A 299 -0.76 -11.54 -42.58
N LEU A 300 -0.13 -11.12 -41.47
CA LEU A 300 1.29 -11.33 -41.19
C LEU A 300 1.65 -12.83 -41.11
N LEU A 301 0.84 -13.62 -40.40
CA LEU A 301 1.03 -15.08 -40.31
C LEU A 301 0.80 -15.75 -41.69
N GLY A 302 -0.14 -15.25 -42.49
CA GLY A 302 -0.35 -15.72 -43.87
C GLY A 302 0.90 -15.55 -44.75
N GLN A 303 1.58 -14.40 -44.68
CA GLN A 303 2.85 -14.18 -45.40
C GLN A 303 3.95 -15.14 -44.93
N LEU A 304 4.02 -15.44 -43.63
CA LEU A 304 5.01 -16.38 -43.07
C LEU A 304 4.72 -17.84 -43.44
N MET A 305 3.45 -18.20 -43.73
CA MET A 305 3.06 -19.51 -44.28
C MET A 305 3.49 -19.71 -45.75
N GLU A 306 3.78 -18.64 -46.49
CA GLU A 306 4.35 -18.70 -47.85
C GLU A 306 5.89 -18.76 -47.85
N SER A 307 6.53 -18.83 -46.68
CA SER A 307 7.99 -18.91 -46.55
C SER A 307 8.57 -20.16 -47.22
N SER A 308 9.75 -19.99 -47.82
CA SER A 308 10.60 -21.08 -48.32
C SER A 308 11.27 -21.89 -47.19
N ASP A 309 11.22 -21.40 -45.95
CA ASP A 309 11.69 -22.14 -44.77
C ASP A 309 10.53 -22.99 -44.18
N PRO A 310 10.63 -24.33 -44.19
CA PRO A 310 9.54 -25.20 -43.73
C PRO A 310 9.27 -25.07 -42.22
N TYR A 311 10.27 -24.71 -41.41
CA TYR A 311 10.11 -24.54 -39.97
C TYR A 311 9.26 -23.32 -39.66
N LEU A 312 9.54 -22.20 -40.32
CA LEU A 312 8.77 -20.96 -40.18
C LEU A 312 7.35 -21.13 -40.74
N LYS A 313 7.21 -21.75 -41.92
CA LYS A 313 5.94 -22.09 -42.57
C LYS A 313 5.01 -22.92 -41.66
N HIS A 314 5.48 -24.04 -41.10
CA HIS A 314 4.65 -24.88 -40.24
C HIS A 314 4.35 -24.22 -38.88
N GLN A 315 5.31 -23.49 -38.30
CA GLN A 315 5.11 -22.75 -37.04
C GLN A 315 4.11 -21.59 -37.19
N ALA A 316 4.13 -20.87 -38.33
CA ALA A 316 3.14 -19.85 -38.68
C ALA A 316 1.76 -20.47 -38.93
N GLY A 317 1.68 -21.62 -39.60
CA GLY A 317 0.43 -22.36 -39.78
C GLY A 317 -0.24 -22.76 -38.46
N TYR A 318 0.55 -23.19 -37.47
CA TYR A 318 0.05 -23.47 -36.12
C TYR A 318 -0.47 -22.21 -35.42
N ALA A 319 0.31 -21.13 -35.42
CA ALA A 319 -0.10 -19.85 -34.83
C ALA A 319 -1.37 -19.27 -35.50
N HIS A 320 -1.49 -19.39 -36.83
CA HIS A 320 -2.66 -18.94 -37.58
C HIS A 320 -3.92 -19.75 -37.22
N GLN A 321 -3.81 -21.09 -37.06
CA GLN A 321 -4.92 -21.88 -36.52
C GLN A 321 -5.26 -21.49 -35.08
N GLY A 322 -4.29 -21.15 -34.24
CA GLY A 322 -4.53 -20.63 -32.89
C GLY A 322 -5.36 -19.36 -32.89
N LEU A 323 -4.95 -18.36 -33.69
CA LEU A 323 -5.67 -17.09 -33.86
C LEU A 323 -7.12 -17.31 -34.32
N LEU A 324 -7.36 -18.21 -35.28
CA LEU A 324 -8.70 -18.55 -35.75
C LEU A 324 -9.60 -19.20 -34.68
N HIS A 325 -9.05 -19.68 -33.56
CA HIS A 325 -9.81 -20.25 -32.44
C HIS A 325 -10.10 -19.26 -31.30
N VAL A 326 -9.37 -18.13 -31.21
CA VAL A 326 -9.66 -17.06 -30.24
C VAL A 326 -10.99 -16.36 -30.61
N PRO A 327 -11.86 -16.03 -29.64
CA PRO A 327 -13.04 -15.19 -29.88
C PRO A 327 -12.67 -13.75 -30.28
N ASN A 328 -13.51 -13.10 -31.09
CA ASN A 328 -13.37 -11.70 -31.47
C ASN A 328 -14.72 -10.97 -31.45
N ASP A 329 -14.68 -9.64 -31.60
CA ASP A 329 -15.83 -8.72 -31.57
C ASP A 329 -16.90 -8.93 -32.68
N GLU A 330 -16.73 -9.89 -33.60
CA GLU A 330 -17.68 -10.14 -34.69
C GLU A 330 -18.79 -11.13 -34.30
N THR A 331 -19.95 -10.60 -33.89
CA THR A 331 -21.18 -11.41 -33.69
C THR A 331 -21.48 -12.30 -34.90
N ARG A 332 -21.75 -13.59 -34.65
CA ARG A 332 -21.86 -14.67 -35.68
C ARG A 332 -22.73 -14.32 -36.91
N ARG A 333 -23.73 -13.44 -36.78
CA ARG A 333 -24.55 -12.95 -37.91
C ARG A 333 -23.77 -12.10 -38.93
N LYS A 334 -22.83 -11.25 -38.48
CA LYS A 334 -21.99 -10.42 -39.38
C LYS A 334 -21.02 -11.26 -40.22
N PHE A 335 -20.37 -12.25 -39.59
CA PHE A 335 -19.48 -13.20 -40.26
C PHE A 335 -20.18 -13.95 -41.41
N VAL A 336 -21.40 -14.44 -41.17
CA VAL A 336 -22.23 -15.12 -42.18
C VAL A 336 -22.64 -14.16 -43.30
N LEU A 337 -23.09 -12.96 -42.98
CA LEU A 337 -23.49 -11.94 -43.96
C LEU A 337 -22.38 -11.57 -44.95
N ARG A 338 -21.10 -11.61 -44.53
CA ARG A 338 -19.96 -11.36 -45.43
C ARG A 338 -19.62 -12.55 -46.34
N HIS A 339 -19.72 -13.78 -45.86
CA HIS A 339 -19.27 -14.96 -46.63
C HIS A 339 -20.37 -15.60 -47.50
N VAL A 340 -21.65 -15.39 -47.20
CA VAL A 340 -22.78 -15.90 -48.02
C VAL A 340 -22.93 -15.15 -49.35
N GLY A 341 -22.41 -13.92 -49.45
CA GLY A 341 -22.57 -13.05 -50.63
C GLY A 341 -22.14 -13.68 -51.96
N ASN A 342 -21.13 -14.56 -51.96
CA ASN A 342 -20.62 -15.21 -53.17
C ASN A 342 -21.21 -16.60 -53.45
N ILE A 343 -22.14 -17.09 -52.61
CA ILE A 343 -22.79 -18.40 -52.77
C ILE A 343 -24.30 -18.25 -53.11
N ALA A 344 -24.87 -17.07 -52.89
CA ALA A 344 -26.30 -16.79 -53.04
C ALA A 344 -26.90 -17.05 -54.45
N MET A 345 -26.09 -17.14 -55.51
CA MET A 345 -26.57 -17.44 -56.87
C MET A 345 -26.73 -18.93 -57.17
N GLY A 346 -26.24 -19.84 -56.31
CA GLY A 346 -26.30 -21.29 -56.54
C GLY A 346 -27.44 -22.04 -55.81
N LEU A 347 -27.84 -21.56 -54.63
CA LEU A 347 -28.70 -22.33 -53.70
C LEU A 347 -30.19 -21.98 -53.71
N LEU A 348 -30.65 -21.10 -54.61
CA LEU A 348 -32.07 -20.80 -54.81
C LEU A 348 -32.91 -22.01 -55.30
N GLY A 349 -32.27 -23.08 -55.79
CA GLY A 349 -32.97 -24.28 -56.29
C GLY A 349 -33.34 -25.34 -55.24
N VAL A 350 -32.72 -25.35 -54.05
CA VAL A 350 -32.83 -26.50 -53.11
C VAL A 350 -33.82 -26.25 -51.97
N ALA A 351 -34.07 -24.99 -51.60
CA ALA A 351 -34.99 -24.62 -50.52
C ALA A 351 -36.46 -25.04 -50.75
N SER A 352 -36.82 -25.44 -51.97
CA SER A 352 -38.18 -25.89 -52.32
C SER A 352 -38.48 -27.35 -51.94
N VAL A 353 -37.52 -28.13 -51.44
CA VAL A 353 -37.63 -29.61 -51.35
C VAL A 353 -37.66 -30.14 -49.91
N CYS A 354 -37.15 -29.40 -48.92
CA CYS A 354 -36.97 -29.90 -47.56
C CYS A 354 -37.64 -29.01 -46.48
N ASN A 355 -38.96 -29.15 -46.33
CA ASN A 355 -39.70 -28.58 -45.20
C ASN A 355 -39.11 -29.06 -43.86
N LEU A 356 -38.45 -28.17 -43.13
CA LEU A 356 -37.88 -28.45 -41.80
C LEU A 356 -38.41 -27.45 -40.76
N ASN A 357 -38.78 -27.98 -39.59
CA ASN A 357 -39.56 -27.28 -38.59
C ASN A 357 -38.67 -26.81 -37.43
N LEU A 358 -38.63 -25.50 -37.18
CA LEU A 358 -37.61 -24.86 -36.32
C LEU A 358 -37.83 -25.04 -34.81
N SER A 359 -39.00 -25.51 -34.37
CA SER A 359 -39.34 -25.65 -32.95
C SER A 359 -38.64 -26.81 -32.23
N GLY A 360 -38.12 -27.81 -32.95
CA GLY A 360 -37.45 -28.97 -32.34
C GLY A 360 -36.01 -28.72 -31.87
N PHE A 361 -35.42 -27.56 -32.17
CA PHE A 361 -33.99 -27.31 -31.95
C PHE A 361 -33.63 -26.84 -30.53
N SER A 362 -34.56 -26.19 -29.81
CA SER A 362 -34.34 -25.71 -28.43
C SER A 362 -34.22 -26.86 -27.42
N ASP A 363 -35.06 -27.89 -27.55
CA ASP A 363 -35.14 -29.01 -26.61
C ASP A 363 -33.90 -29.91 -26.63
N GLY A 364 -33.12 -29.85 -27.71
CA GLY A 364 -31.79 -30.48 -27.78
C GLY A 364 -30.71 -29.70 -27.02
N ALA A 365 -30.84 -28.37 -26.91
CA ALA A 365 -29.81 -27.52 -26.31
C ALA A 365 -29.78 -27.61 -24.78
N GLY A 366 -30.93 -27.73 -24.11
CA GLY A 366 -30.99 -27.91 -22.65
C GLY A 366 -30.23 -29.15 -22.17
N LYS A 367 -30.42 -30.28 -22.86
CA LYS A 367 -29.80 -31.58 -22.54
C LYS A 367 -28.29 -31.62 -22.74
N LEU A 368 -27.70 -30.61 -23.39
CA LEU A 368 -26.25 -30.43 -23.50
C LEU A 368 -25.63 -29.72 -22.28
N HIS A 369 -26.43 -29.02 -21.47
CA HIS A 369 -25.93 -28.36 -20.26
C HIS A 369 -25.80 -29.35 -19.09
N ASP A 370 -26.84 -30.14 -18.84
CA ASP A 370 -26.88 -31.12 -17.73
C ASP A 370 -25.80 -32.23 -17.87
N ALA A 371 -25.34 -32.49 -19.10
CA ALA A 371 -24.27 -33.44 -19.39
C ALA A 371 -22.85 -32.95 -19.01
N ALA A 372 -22.68 -31.65 -18.69
CA ALA A 372 -21.36 -31.03 -18.52
C ALA A 372 -20.80 -31.07 -17.08
N VAL A 373 -21.55 -31.61 -16.10
CA VAL A 373 -21.22 -31.55 -14.66
C VAL A 373 -20.64 -32.86 -14.11
N SER A 374 -20.62 -33.95 -14.88
CA SER A 374 -20.02 -35.23 -14.47
C SER A 374 -18.62 -35.41 -15.07
N ALA A 375 -17.64 -35.77 -14.23
CA ALA A 375 -16.22 -35.79 -14.58
C ALA A 375 -15.78 -37.04 -15.37
N LEU A 376 -14.58 -36.95 -15.97
CA LEU A 376 -13.76 -38.08 -16.44
C LEU A 376 -14.29 -38.96 -17.61
N ASP A 377 -14.64 -38.37 -18.77
CA ASP A 377 -14.60 -39.06 -20.09
C ASP A 377 -14.71 -38.04 -21.25
N ILE A 378 -13.62 -37.30 -21.52
CA ILE A 378 -13.62 -36.15 -22.44
C ILE A 378 -13.05 -36.46 -23.84
N GLY A 379 -11.83 -36.98 -23.97
CA GLY A 379 -11.18 -37.16 -25.28
C GLY A 379 -11.97 -38.02 -26.27
N THR A 380 -12.62 -39.09 -25.78
CA THR A 380 -13.42 -40.00 -26.63
C THR A 380 -14.70 -39.37 -27.19
N LYS A 381 -15.14 -38.21 -26.66
CA LYS A 381 -16.35 -37.49 -27.07
C LYS A 381 -16.07 -36.30 -27.97
N VAL A 382 -14.96 -35.59 -27.77
CA VAL A 382 -14.53 -34.49 -28.67
C VAL A 382 -14.30 -35.04 -30.08
N ILE A 383 -13.57 -36.17 -30.20
CA ILE A 383 -13.31 -36.85 -31.47
C ILE A 383 -14.62 -37.27 -32.16
N ARG A 384 -15.56 -37.88 -31.43
CA ARG A 384 -16.88 -38.29 -31.98
C ARG A 384 -17.76 -37.10 -32.40
N GLY A 385 -17.73 -35.99 -31.65
CA GLY A 385 -18.44 -34.77 -32.00
C GLY A 385 -17.90 -34.12 -33.29
N ALA A 386 -16.58 -34.08 -33.45
CA ALA A 386 -15.94 -33.60 -34.67
C ALA A 386 -16.21 -34.53 -35.88
N GLN A 387 -16.24 -35.84 -35.65
CA GLN A 387 -16.54 -36.84 -36.69
C GLN A 387 -17.98 -36.71 -37.24
N ALA A 388 -18.98 -36.50 -36.37
CA ALA A 388 -20.37 -36.27 -36.80
C ALA A 388 -20.52 -35.00 -37.68
N ILE A 389 -19.72 -33.96 -37.41
CA ILE A 389 -19.67 -32.74 -38.25
C ILE A 389 -18.99 -33.05 -39.59
N TYR A 390 -17.90 -33.82 -39.59
CA TYR A 390 -17.18 -34.21 -40.81
C TYR A 390 -18.05 -35.06 -41.76
N GLU A 391 -18.82 -36.01 -41.22
CA GLU A 391 -19.71 -36.90 -41.99
C GLU A 391 -20.97 -36.18 -42.53
N SER A 392 -21.35 -35.03 -41.94
CA SER A 392 -22.47 -34.20 -42.42
C SER A 392 -22.19 -33.37 -43.68
N GLY A 393 -20.92 -33.24 -44.09
CA GLY A 393 -20.49 -32.41 -45.23
C GLY A 393 -20.03 -33.22 -46.43
N GLN A 394 -20.80 -33.22 -47.52
CA GLN A 394 -20.54 -34.06 -48.70
C GLN A 394 -19.21 -33.76 -49.42
N GLY A 395 -18.44 -34.83 -49.68
CA GLY A 395 -17.87 -35.09 -51.01
C GLY A 395 -16.56 -34.40 -51.46
N ASN A 396 -15.46 -35.16 -51.43
CA ASN A 396 -14.43 -35.23 -52.49
C ASN A 396 -13.72 -33.97 -53.02
N ALA A 397 -13.75 -32.82 -52.34
CA ALA A 397 -13.00 -31.61 -52.75
C ALA A 397 -11.68 -31.34 -51.99
N ALA A 398 -11.28 -32.21 -51.06
CA ALA A 398 -10.19 -31.95 -50.10
C ALA A 398 -8.86 -32.65 -50.48
N ARG A 399 -8.16 -32.19 -51.53
CA ARG A 399 -6.81 -32.67 -51.88
C ARG A 399 -5.75 -31.62 -52.27
N SER A 400 -6.11 -30.35 -52.43
CA SER A 400 -5.15 -29.27 -52.70
C SER A 400 -5.74 -27.91 -52.38
N GLY A 401 -5.20 -27.20 -51.40
CA GLY A 401 -5.59 -25.82 -51.07
C GLY A 401 -5.53 -25.52 -49.58
N ILE A 402 -4.56 -24.69 -49.18
CA ILE A 402 -4.54 -24.05 -47.86
C ILE A 402 -5.57 -22.91 -47.91
N PHE A 403 -6.76 -23.12 -47.34
CA PHE A 403 -7.82 -22.09 -47.31
C PHE A 403 -7.75 -21.31 -45.97
N PRO A 404 -7.43 -20.00 -45.98
CA PRO A 404 -7.11 -19.21 -44.79
C PRO A 404 -8.35 -18.74 -44.01
N GLY A 405 -9.23 -19.67 -43.63
CA GLY A 405 -10.48 -19.37 -42.93
C GLY A 405 -11.26 -20.57 -42.37
N ARG A 406 -10.70 -21.78 -42.41
CA ARG A 406 -11.32 -22.98 -41.83
C ARG A 406 -10.54 -23.42 -40.59
N ARG A 407 -11.26 -23.69 -39.50
CA ARG A 407 -10.72 -24.34 -38.29
C ARG A 407 -10.44 -25.82 -38.61
N LEU A 408 -9.22 -26.30 -38.32
CA LEU A 408 -8.74 -27.64 -38.70
C LEU A 408 -8.53 -28.54 -37.47
N LEU A 409 -8.92 -29.82 -37.59
CA LEU A 409 -8.94 -30.77 -36.47
C LEU A 409 -7.54 -31.06 -35.90
N TRP A 410 -6.48 -30.93 -36.70
CA TRP A 410 -5.12 -31.18 -36.26
C TRP A 410 -4.63 -30.20 -35.19
N TYR A 411 -5.10 -28.94 -35.21
CA TYR A 411 -4.71 -27.95 -34.20
C TYR A 411 -5.24 -28.32 -32.82
N THR A 412 -6.53 -28.69 -32.75
CA THR A 412 -7.16 -29.17 -31.50
C THR A 412 -6.50 -30.46 -31.01
N ALA A 413 -6.20 -31.41 -31.90
CA ALA A 413 -5.54 -32.66 -31.52
C ALA A 413 -4.09 -32.46 -31.03
N LEU A 414 -3.35 -31.48 -31.58
CA LEU A 414 -2.01 -31.14 -31.09
C LEU A 414 -2.00 -30.42 -29.73
N ARG A 415 -3.08 -29.72 -29.38
CA ARG A 415 -3.24 -29.16 -28.02
C ARG A 415 -3.62 -30.24 -27.01
N GLU A 416 -4.54 -31.14 -27.35
CA GLU A 416 -4.86 -32.33 -26.55
C GLU A 416 -3.61 -33.21 -26.34
N ALA A 417 -2.79 -33.40 -27.38
CA ALA A 417 -1.48 -34.07 -27.27
C ALA A 417 -0.55 -33.42 -26.23
N ARG A 418 -0.49 -32.08 -26.19
CA ARG A 418 0.34 -31.32 -25.23
C ARG A 418 -0.22 -31.42 -23.81
N GLU A 419 -1.54 -31.38 -23.63
CA GLU A 419 -2.22 -31.61 -22.35
C GLU A 419 -1.92 -33.02 -21.81
N HIS A 420 -1.93 -34.04 -22.67
CA HIS A 420 -1.55 -35.40 -22.28
C HIS A 420 -0.10 -35.48 -21.79
N ILE A 421 0.85 -34.88 -22.51
CA ILE A 421 2.28 -34.87 -22.14
C ILE A 421 2.51 -34.13 -20.82
N GLN A 422 1.91 -32.95 -20.64
CA GLN A 422 2.01 -32.17 -19.39
C GLN A 422 1.49 -32.94 -18.17
N ASN A 423 0.48 -33.78 -18.35
CA ASN A 423 -0.12 -34.61 -17.30
C ASN A 423 0.51 -36.01 -17.20
N GLY A 424 1.61 -36.30 -17.90
CA GLY A 424 2.26 -37.63 -17.87
C GLY A 424 1.47 -38.76 -18.55
N ARG A 425 0.38 -38.43 -19.26
CA ARG A 425 -0.52 -39.37 -19.96
C ARG A 425 0.05 -39.83 -21.30
N LEU A 426 1.28 -40.36 -21.28
CA LEU A 426 2.05 -40.72 -22.47
C LEU A 426 1.45 -41.87 -23.28
N LEU A 427 0.70 -42.79 -22.66
CA LEU A 427 -0.05 -43.84 -23.37
C LEU A 427 -1.21 -43.26 -24.18
N ASP A 428 -1.91 -42.27 -23.62
CA ASP A 428 -3.04 -41.61 -24.29
C ASP A 428 -2.57 -40.68 -25.41
N PHE A 429 -1.44 -39.99 -25.21
CA PHE A 429 -0.71 -39.32 -26.28
C PHE A 429 -0.31 -40.30 -27.40
N ASN A 430 0.22 -41.49 -27.06
CA ASN A 430 0.61 -42.50 -28.05
C ASN A 430 -0.59 -42.97 -28.88
N ARG A 431 -1.76 -43.22 -28.25
CA ARG A 431 -3.02 -43.51 -28.98
C ARG A 431 -3.38 -42.38 -29.93
N LEU A 432 -3.43 -41.14 -29.43
CA LEU A 432 -3.80 -39.96 -30.22
C LEU A 432 -2.89 -39.76 -31.45
N VAL A 433 -1.60 -40.09 -31.37
CA VAL A 433 -0.68 -40.03 -32.52
C VAL A 433 -1.07 -40.97 -33.67
N PHE A 434 -1.66 -42.15 -33.38
CA PHE A 434 -2.01 -43.15 -34.40
C PHE A 434 -3.52 -43.19 -34.74
N GLU A 435 -4.39 -42.89 -33.79
CA GLU A 435 -5.85 -43.05 -33.89
C GLU A 435 -6.60 -41.77 -34.29
N ALA A 436 -5.97 -40.60 -34.21
CA ALA A 436 -6.63 -39.34 -34.57
C ALA A 436 -7.06 -39.30 -36.05
N PRO A 437 -8.25 -38.74 -36.38
CA PRO A 437 -8.70 -38.59 -37.78
C PRO A 437 -7.74 -37.77 -38.66
N CYS A 438 -6.99 -36.85 -38.05
CA CYS A 438 -5.95 -36.02 -38.68
C CYS A 438 -4.54 -36.64 -38.63
N SER A 439 -4.38 -37.90 -38.22
CA SER A 439 -3.09 -38.61 -38.16
C SER A 439 -2.30 -38.62 -39.48
N ARG A 440 -2.96 -38.36 -40.61
CA ARG A 440 -2.38 -38.28 -41.96
C ARG A 440 -2.05 -36.86 -42.45
N ASP A 441 -2.42 -35.82 -41.70
CA ASP A 441 -2.14 -34.42 -42.03
C ASP A 441 -0.66 -34.11 -41.75
N VAL A 442 -0.02 -33.33 -42.64
CA VAL A 442 1.43 -33.04 -42.54
C VAL A 442 1.71 -32.15 -41.33
N GLU A 443 0.83 -31.18 -41.07
CA GLU A 443 0.89 -30.23 -39.96
C GLU A 443 0.74 -30.95 -38.61
N PHE A 444 -0.17 -31.93 -38.53
CA PHE A 444 -0.31 -32.81 -37.35
C PHE A 444 1.00 -33.58 -37.10
N GLN A 445 1.51 -34.25 -38.13
CA GLN A 445 2.72 -35.06 -38.01
C GLN A 445 3.96 -34.22 -37.66
N TRP A 446 4.05 -33.00 -38.19
CA TRP A 446 5.13 -32.04 -37.86
C TRP A 446 5.10 -31.67 -36.37
N GLY A 447 3.92 -31.29 -35.85
CA GLY A 447 3.74 -30.97 -34.43
C GLY A 447 3.97 -32.16 -33.49
N VAL A 448 3.58 -33.37 -33.90
CA VAL A 448 3.90 -34.60 -33.15
C VAL A 448 5.41 -34.85 -33.11
N CYS A 449 6.12 -34.68 -34.22
CA CYS A 449 7.58 -34.84 -34.23
C CYS A 449 8.26 -33.80 -33.32
N GLN A 450 7.79 -32.55 -33.34
CA GLN A 450 8.26 -31.50 -32.45
C GLN A 450 8.02 -31.86 -30.97
N LEU A 451 6.82 -32.31 -30.60
CA LEU A 451 6.49 -32.79 -29.24
C LEU A 451 7.38 -33.95 -28.78
N LEU A 452 7.69 -34.91 -29.65
CA LEU A 452 8.60 -36.01 -29.33
C LEU A 452 10.05 -35.53 -29.16
N GLY A 453 10.47 -34.54 -29.94
CA GLY A 453 11.74 -33.84 -29.77
C GLY A 453 11.82 -33.08 -28.44
N GLU A 454 10.74 -32.39 -28.05
CA GLU A 454 10.61 -31.72 -26.75
C GLU A 454 10.79 -32.72 -25.58
N ILE A 455 10.13 -33.89 -25.64
CA ILE A 455 10.29 -34.95 -24.61
C ILE A 455 11.73 -35.48 -24.58
N ALA A 456 12.28 -35.88 -25.74
CA ALA A 456 13.61 -36.50 -25.82
C ALA A 456 14.75 -35.59 -25.32
N PHE A 457 14.55 -34.27 -25.36
CA PHE A 457 15.52 -33.26 -24.90
C PHE A 457 15.41 -32.86 -23.43
N ASP A 458 14.27 -33.07 -22.78
CA ASP A 458 13.99 -32.48 -21.48
C ASP A 458 14.44 -33.39 -20.32
N PRO A 459 15.53 -33.05 -19.60
CA PRO A 459 16.17 -33.95 -18.65
C PRO A 459 15.34 -34.22 -17.38
N GLN A 460 14.17 -33.58 -17.21
CA GLN A 460 13.24 -33.94 -16.14
C GLN A 460 12.48 -35.24 -16.42
N TRP A 461 12.45 -35.74 -17.66
CA TRP A 461 11.95 -37.08 -17.96
C TRP A 461 13.03 -38.14 -17.73
N GLU A 462 12.61 -39.31 -17.25
CA GLU A 462 13.47 -40.49 -17.16
C GLU A 462 14.15 -40.82 -18.50
N VAL A 463 15.36 -41.37 -18.42
CA VAL A 463 16.15 -41.84 -19.58
C VAL A 463 15.33 -42.82 -20.44
N SER A 464 14.56 -43.70 -19.81
CA SER A 464 13.59 -44.62 -20.41
C SER A 464 12.60 -43.91 -21.34
N THR A 465 11.86 -42.94 -20.80
CA THR A 465 10.86 -42.12 -21.52
C THR A 465 11.46 -41.37 -22.70
N ARG A 466 12.70 -40.86 -22.56
CA ARG A 466 13.41 -40.14 -23.63
C ARG A 466 13.94 -41.06 -24.72
N GLN A 467 14.33 -42.29 -24.38
CA GLN A 467 14.62 -43.34 -25.35
C GLN A 467 13.34 -43.72 -26.13
N HIS A 468 12.23 -44.03 -25.46
CA HIS A 468 10.95 -44.34 -26.13
C HIS A 468 10.47 -43.22 -27.09
N ALA A 469 10.63 -41.94 -26.71
CA ALA A 469 10.32 -40.81 -27.58
C ALA A 469 11.20 -40.79 -28.86
N THR A 470 12.47 -41.16 -28.72
CA THR A 470 13.43 -41.27 -29.84
C THR A 470 13.17 -42.50 -30.72
N GLU A 471 12.74 -43.62 -30.11
CA GLU A 471 12.31 -44.82 -30.84
C GLU A 471 11.04 -44.58 -31.67
N LEU A 472 10.06 -43.87 -31.09
CA LEU A 472 8.84 -43.48 -31.80
C LEU A 472 9.16 -42.56 -32.99
N LEU A 473 10.04 -41.57 -32.83
CA LEU A 473 10.56 -40.77 -33.95
C LEU A 473 11.19 -41.65 -35.04
N ALA A 474 12.04 -42.61 -34.67
CA ALA A 474 12.68 -43.51 -35.63
C ALA A 474 11.68 -44.42 -36.36
N GLU A 475 10.63 -44.91 -35.69
CA GLU A 475 9.58 -45.73 -36.33
C GLU A 475 8.67 -44.90 -37.25
N LEU A 476 8.34 -43.68 -36.84
CA LEU A 476 7.59 -42.71 -37.67
C LEU A 476 8.36 -42.27 -38.92
N TYR A 477 9.71 -42.33 -38.93
CA TYR A 477 10.52 -42.18 -40.14
C TYR A 477 10.55 -43.46 -41.00
N ARG A 478 10.64 -44.65 -40.39
CA ARG A 478 10.67 -45.92 -41.15
C ARG A 478 9.38 -46.13 -41.93
N ASN A 479 8.23 -45.98 -41.26
CA ASN A 479 6.96 -46.51 -41.76
C ASN A 479 6.14 -45.51 -42.57
N GLY A 480 6.56 -45.30 -43.83
CA GLY A 480 5.87 -44.45 -44.81
C GLY A 480 4.51 -44.94 -45.30
N THR A 481 3.84 -45.90 -44.64
CA THR A 481 2.43 -46.26 -44.90
C THR A 481 1.48 -45.87 -43.77
N ILE A 482 2.00 -45.56 -42.57
CA ILE A 482 1.24 -44.89 -41.51
C ILE A 482 1.01 -43.41 -41.87
N ARG A 483 1.95 -42.83 -42.64
CA ARG A 483 1.99 -41.41 -43.02
C ARG A 483 1.88 -41.23 -44.54
N ASN A 484 1.56 -40.01 -44.98
CA ASN A 484 1.83 -39.59 -46.35
C ASN A 484 3.32 -39.23 -46.45
N SER A 485 4.09 -39.88 -47.34
CA SER A 485 5.55 -39.69 -47.41
C SER A 485 5.95 -38.30 -47.89
N ASN A 486 6.39 -37.42 -46.98
CA ASN A 486 6.92 -36.09 -47.29
C ASN A 486 8.41 -35.97 -46.91
N LYS A 487 9.25 -35.52 -47.86
CA LYS A 487 10.68 -35.29 -47.66
C LYS A 487 10.99 -34.18 -46.64
N GLU A 488 10.13 -33.16 -46.53
CA GLU A 488 10.31 -32.09 -45.53
C GLU A 488 10.22 -32.67 -44.10
N LEU A 489 9.24 -33.56 -43.88
CA LEU A 489 9.01 -34.24 -42.60
C LEU A 489 10.08 -35.31 -42.30
N ASP A 490 10.44 -36.13 -43.30
CA ASP A 490 11.54 -37.11 -43.16
C ASP A 490 12.88 -36.42 -42.82
N SER A 491 13.12 -35.20 -43.34
CA SER A 491 14.28 -34.37 -42.98
C SER A 491 14.20 -33.87 -41.53
N TRP A 492 13.04 -33.37 -41.09
CA TRP A 492 12.84 -32.86 -39.73
C TRP A 492 13.09 -33.95 -38.68
N ILE A 493 12.56 -35.17 -38.88
CA ILE A 493 12.78 -36.29 -37.93
C ILE A 493 14.27 -36.62 -37.79
N LEU A 494 15.00 -36.71 -38.89
CA LEU A 494 16.45 -36.97 -38.85
C LEU A 494 17.21 -35.83 -38.15
N GLN A 495 16.82 -34.57 -38.36
CA GLN A 495 17.41 -33.42 -37.69
C GLN A 495 17.11 -33.38 -36.19
N ILE A 496 15.91 -33.78 -35.74
CA ILE A 496 15.61 -33.97 -34.30
C ILE A 496 16.56 -35.00 -33.69
N ILE A 497 16.70 -36.18 -34.31
CA ILE A 497 17.55 -37.25 -33.76
C ILE A 497 19.04 -36.85 -33.79
N ARG A 498 19.50 -36.11 -34.83
CA ARG A 498 20.84 -35.49 -34.85
C ARG A 498 21.05 -34.53 -33.68
N GLN A 499 20.05 -33.72 -33.33
CA GLN A 499 20.13 -32.84 -32.15
C GLN A 499 20.21 -33.67 -30.85
N VAL A 500 19.41 -34.74 -30.69
CA VAL A 500 19.47 -35.60 -29.49
C VAL A 500 20.85 -36.27 -29.32
N VAL A 501 21.50 -36.69 -30.40
CA VAL A 501 22.90 -37.19 -30.36
C VAL A 501 23.89 -36.10 -29.91
N ALA A 502 23.66 -34.84 -30.27
CA ALA A 502 24.48 -33.71 -29.83
C ALA A 502 24.17 -33.22 -28.40
N SER A 503 23.29 -33.89 -27.65
CA SER A 503 23.06 -33.60 -26.23
C SER A 503 24.25 -34.06 -25.36
N PRO A 504 24.52 -33.41 -24.22
CA PRO A 504 25.66 -33.75 -23.35
C PRO A 504 25.45 -35.03 -22.52
N GLU A 505 24.30 -35.69 -22.61
CA GLU A 505 23.96 -36.86 -21.80
C GLU A 505 24.19 -38.17 -22.55
N THR A 506 25.12 -38.99 -22.04
CA THR A 506 25.65 -40.15 -22.76
C THR A 506 24.62 -41.25 -23.04
N ALA A 507 23.66 -41.50 -22.15
CA ALA A 507 22.73 -42.63 -22.28
C ALA A 507 21.72 -42.44 -23.43
N THR A 508 21.04 -41.30 -23.47
CA THR A 508 20.08 -40.97 -24.54
C THR A 508 20.81 -40.67 -25.86
N SER A 509 21.96 -39.98 -25.81
CA SER A 509 22.79 -39.73 -27.01
C SER A 509 23.28 -41.02 -27.67
N SER A 510 23.83 -41.97 -26.90
CA SER A 510 24.31 -43.27 -27.44
C SER A 510 23.18 -44.09 -28.07
N HIS A 511 22.01 -44.11 -27.44
CA HIS A 511 20.82 -44.78 -27.97
C HIS A 511 20.36 -44.13 -29.29
N ALA A 512 20.27 -42.80 -29.35
CA ALA A 512 19.95 -42.07 -30.58
C ALA A 512 20.98 -42.30 -31.71
N GLN A 513 22.27 -42.40 -31.36
CA GLN A 513 23.34 -42.69 -32.31
C GLN A 513 23.24 -44.10 -32.88
N LEU A 514 22.92 -45.10 -32.05
CA LEU A 514 22.63 -46.46 -32.49
C LEU A 514 21.39 -46.52 -33.39
N LEU A 515 20.32 -45.80 -33.07
CA LEU A 515 19.12 -45.72 -33.92
C LEU A 515 19.46 -45.15 -35.30
N LEU A 516 20.23 -44.06 -35.39
CA LEU A 516 20.66 -43.50 -36.67
C LEU A 516 21.45 -44.51 -37.52
N GLN A 517 22.39 -45.26 -36.92
CA GLN A 517 23.15 -46.31 -37.62
C GLN A 517 22.28 -47.47 -38.14
N HIS A 518 21.11 -47.71 -37.54
CA HIS A 518 20.13 -48.68 -38.01
C HIS A 518 19.21 -48.12 -39.11
N LEU A 519 19.09 -46.80 -39.24
CA LEU A 519 18.29 -46.15 -40.30
C LEU A 519 19.04 -46.07 -41.64
N ASP A 520 20.35 -45.78 -41.67
CA ASP A 520 21.17 -45.83 -42.90
C ASP A 520 21.06 -47.19 -43.63
N LYS A 521 20.98 -48.27 -42.84
CA LYS A 521 20.97 -49.66 -43.32
C LYS A 521 19.58 -50.19 -43.71
N LYS A 522 18.51 -49.38 -43.60
CA LYS A 522 17.11 -49.82 -43.85
C LYS A 522 16.33 -48.87 -44.75
N GLY A 523 16.06 -49.31 -45.97
CA GLY A 523 15.19 -48.64 -46.92
C GLY A 523 15.59 -48.94 -48.36
N ASP A 524 14.75 -48.53 -49.31
CA ASP A 524 15.11 -48.49 -50.73
C ASP A 524 16.27 -47.50 -50.99
N VAL A 525 16.98 -47.70 -52.10
CA VAL A 525 18.15 -46.91 -52.52
C VAL A 525 17.87 -45.41 -52.49
N GLY A 526 16.67 -44.98 -52.92
CA GLY A 526 16.28 -43.57 -52.88
C GLY A 526 16.15 -43.00 -51.46
N LYS A 527 15.72 -43.81 -50.47
CA LYS A 527 15.59 -43.38 -49.07
C LYS A 527 16.95 -43.39 -48.35
N GLN A 528 17.82 -44.35 -48.68
CA GLN A 528 19.22 -44.34 -48.21
C GLN A 528 20.02 -43.14 -48.74
N ALA A 529 19.87 -42.81 -50.02
CA ALA A 529 20.52 -41.63 -50.61
C ALA A 529 19.99 -40.32 -49.98
N PHE A 530 18.69 -40.24 -49.71
CA PHE A 530 18.10 -39.12 -48.97
C PHE A 530 18.63 -39.02 -47.54
N TYR A 531 18.74 -40.13 -46.80
CA TYR A 531 19.32 -40.18 -45.47
C TYR A 531 20.74 -39.59 -45.45
N ARG A 532 21.63 -40.04 -46.34
CA ARG A 532 23.02 -39.55 -46.40
C ARG A 532 23.08 -38.05 -46.71
N ASN A 533 22.34 -37.59 -47.72
CA ASN A 533 22.24 -36.15 -48.03
C ASN A 533 21.77 -35.29 -46.83
N VAL A 534 20.86 -35.81 -45.99
CA VAL A 534 20.40 -35.11 -44.77
C VAL A 534 21.41 -35.18 -43.63
N MET A 535 22.26 -36.21 -43.57
CA MET A 535 23.32 -36.37 -42.55
C MET A 535 24.61 -35.59 -42.90
N ASP A 536 25.00 -35.58 -44.17
CA ASP A 536 26.15 -34.83 -44.69
C ASP A 536 25.86 -33.32 -44.77
N GLY A 537 24.57 -32.94 -44.83
CA GLY A 537 24.13 -31.54 -44.73
C GLY A 537 24.33 -30.92 -43.34
N PRO A 538 24.19 -29.59 -43.21
CA PRO A 538 24.33 -28.89 -41.93
C PRO A 538 23.30 -29.35 -40.89
N ASN A 539 23.69 -29.28 -39.61
CA ASN A 539 22.74 -29.41 -38.49
C ASN A 539 21.70 -28.28 -38.57
N SER A 540 20.42 -28.60 -38.29
CA SER A 540 19.33 -27.63 -38.31
C SER A 540 19.58 -26.47 -37.34
N LEU A 541 19.32 -25.25 -37.82
CA LEU A 541 19.54 -24.00 -37.10
C LEU A 541 18.45 -23.66 -36.06
N TYR A 542 17.41 -24.49 -35.98
CA TYR A 542 16.27 -24.36 -35.07
C TYR A 542 16.39 -25.38 -33.93
N PRO A 543 16.82 -24.97 -32.72
CA PRO A 543 17.02 -25.89 -31.61
C PRO A 543 15.70 -26.24 -30.92
N LEU A 544 15.58 -27.47 -30.43
CA LEU A 544 14.47 -27.93 -29.58
C LEU A 544 14.48 -27.33 -28.15
N ARG A 545 15.22 -26.24 -27.92
CA ARG A 545 15.30 -25.56 -26.61
C ARG A 545 14.03 -24.75 -26.35
N ILE A 546 13.18 -25.27 -25.47
CA ILE A 546 12.02 -24.57 -24.87
C ILE A 546 12.30 -24.18 -23.41
N ARG A 547 13.47 -24.57 -22.87
CA ARG A 547 13.94 -24.18 -21.54
C ARG A 547 15.12 -23.21 -21.65
N LEU A 548 15.10 -22.23 -20.75
CA LEU A 548 16.21 -21.33 -20.43
C LEU A 548 17.47 -22.12 -20.04
N THR A 549 18.62 -21.45 -20.07
CA THR A 549 19.91 -22.02 -19.68
C THR A 549 19.83 -22.67 -18.29
N ALA A 550 20.37 -23.89 -18.15
CA ALA A 550 20.36 -24.60 -16.88
C ALA A 550 21.12 -23.80 -15.82
N LEU A 551 20.51 -23.57 -14.65
CA LEU A 551 21.10 -22.78 -13.56
C LEU A 551 22.45 -23.40 -13.14
N SER A 552 23.54 -22.72 -13.48
CA SER A 552 24.88 -23.03 -12.97
C SER A 552 25.14 -22.35 -11.62
N SER A 553 24.42 -21.25 -11.36
CA SER A 553 24.50 -20.45 -10.15
C SER A 553 23.09 -20.03 -9.66
N SER A 554 23.01 -19.20 -8.61
CA SER A 554 21.75 -18.61 -8.11
C SER A 554 22.03 -17.20 -7.59
N PRO A 555 22.28 -16.23 -8.51
CA PRO A 555 22.86 -14.93 -8.17
C PRO A 555 21.90 -14.04 -7.37
N LEU A 556 20.59 -14.04 -7.64
CA LEU A 556 19.62 -13.25 -6.91
C LEU A 556 19.46 -13.77 -5.47
N LEU A 557 19.36 -15.10 -5.30
CA LEU A 557 19.32 -15.71 -3.97
C LEU A 557 20.57 -15.37 -3.15
N ALA A 558 21.75 -15.37 -3.78
CA ALA A 558 22.99 -14.97 -3.13
C ALA A 558 23.02 -13.47 -2.77
N ARG A 559 22.51 -12.56 -3.63
CA ARG A 559 22.36 -11.14 -3.31
C ARG A 559 21.41 -10.95 -2.12
N VAL A 560 20.21 -11.54 -2.18
CA VAL A 560 19.17 -11.45 -1.14
C VAL A 560 19.66 -12.00 0.21
N GLN A 561 20.29 -13.17 0.25
CA GLN A 561 20.84 -13.75 1.48
C GLN A 561 22.09 -13.00 2.03
N GLY A 562 22.65 -12.08 1.25
CA GLY A 562 23.73 -11.17 1.64
C GLY A 562 23.24 -9.84 2.24
N VAL A 563 21.93 -9.55 2.20
CA VAL A 563 21.33 -8.34 2.78
C VAL A 563 20.66 -8.69 4.13
N PRO A 564 21.02 -8.01 5.24
CA PRO A 564 20.28 -8.14 6.50
C PRO A 564 18.83 -7.68 6.34
N ASP A 565 17.88 -8.43 6.91
CA ASP A 565 16.43 -8.24 6.74
C ASP A 565 15.99 -6.78 6.91
N VAL A 566 16.52 -6.12 7.93
CA VAL A 566 16.24 -4.72 8.28
C VAL A 566 16.48 -3.75 7.11
N GLU A 567 17.51 -3.93 6.28
CA GLU A 567 17.79 -3.03 5.16
C GLU A 567 16.84 -3.27 3.96
N TYR A 568 16.25 -4.47 3.83
CA TYR A 568 15.21 -4.73 2.84
C TYR A 568 13.87 -4.08 3.26
N ASP A 569 13.48 -4.19 4.52
CA ASP A 569 12.25 -3.54 5.02
C ASP A 569 12.39 -2.01 5.08
N LEU A 570 13.61 -1.48 5.33
CA LEU A 570 13.91 -0.06 5.13
C LEU A 570 13.85 0.38 3.66
N HIS A 571 14.27 -0.47 2.70
CA HIS A 571 14.07 -0.19 1.28
C HIS A 571 12.58 -0.14 0.92
N ARG A 572 11.77 -1.09 1.42
CA ARG A 572 10.31 -1.10 1.22
C ARG A 572 9.66 0.16 1.80
N LEU A 573 10.05 0.58 3.00
CA LEU A 573 9.59 1.84 3.61
C LEU A 573 9.96 3.05 2.74
N ARG A 574 11.20 3.16 2.28
CA ARG A 574 11.66 4.22 1.36
C ARG A 574 10.80 4.26 0.08
N MET A 575 10.55 3.11 -0.54
CA MET A 575 9.77 3.00 -1.78
C MET A 575 8.26 3.23 -1.58
N GLN A 576 7.73 3.11 -0.36
CA GLN A 576 6.40 3.61 -0.01
C GLN A 576 6.41 5.13 0.15
N ARG A 577 7.36 5.68 0.90
CA ARG A 577 7.48 7.13 1.20
C ARG A 577 7.71 7.97 -0.05
N LEU A 578 8.44 7.45 -1.04
CA LEU A 578 8.65 8.07 -2.36
C LEU A 578 7.49 7.83 -3.37
N LYS A 579 6.43 7.11 -2.98
CA LYS A 579 5.18 6.95 -3.75
C LYS A 579 3.99 7.71 -3.16
N GLU A 580 4.10 8.18 -1.91
CA GLU A 580 3.13 9.14 -1.35
C GLU A 580 3.27 10.48 -2.11
N PRO A 581 2.16 11.17 -2.45
CA PRO A 581 1.96 11.60 -3.85
C PRO A 581 2.57 12.96 -4.26
N GLU A 582 3.01 13.00 -5.52
CA GLU A 582 3.49 14.20 -6.26
C GLU A 582 2.47 15.35 -6.36
N ASN A 583 1.21 15.11 -5.98
CA ASN A 583 0.09 16.05 -6.06
C ASN A 583 -0.04 17.01 -4.88
N ILE A 584 0.80 16.90 -3.85
CA ILE A 584 0.88 17.95 -2.82
C ILE A 584 1.40 19.25 -3.46
N LEU A 585 0.83 20.39 -3.06
CA LEU A 585 1.26 21.71 -3.50
C LEU A 585 2.12 22.32 -2.39
N TYR A 586 3.37 22.66 -2.73
CA TYR A 586 4.37 23.14 -1.77
C TYR A 586 5.15 24.31 -2.36
N ILE A 587 5.19 25.40 -1.60
CA ILE A 587 6.03 26.57 -1.83
C ILE A 587 7.06 26.61 -0.70
N PRO A 588 8.36 26.87 -0.99
CA PRO A 588 9.38 26.98 0.05
C PRO A 588 9.01 27.99 1.15
N LEU A 589 9.00 27.51 2.40
CA LEU A 589 8.66 28.33 3.56
C LEU A 589 9.85 29.22 3.96
N GLN A 590 9.53 30.45 4.37
CA GLN A 590 10.44 31.34 5.08
C GLN A 590 10.14 31.25 6.58
N ALA A 591 11.18 31.36 7.41
CA ALA A 591 11.05 31.37 8.85
C ALA A 591 12.02 32.36 9.50
N LYS A 592 11.72 32.80 10.73
CA LYS A 592 12.57 33.68 11.54
C LYS A 592 13.05 32.99 12.82
N PRO A 593 14.13 33.47 13.48
CA PRO A 593 14.82 32.72 14.52
C PRO A 593 13.99 32.46 15.79
N THR A 594 13.12 33.39 16.20
CA THR A 594 12.32 33.26 17.43
C THR A 594 10.97 33.98 17.28
N LEU A 595 10.05 33.76 18.22
CA LEU A 595 8.76 34.48 18.27
C LEU A 595 8.93 36.00 18.39
N GLN A 596 10.03 36.46 18.99
CA GLN A 596 10.33 37.88 19.25
C GLN A 596 11.11 38.56 18.10
N SER A 597 11.57 37.80 17.10
CA SER A 597 12.36 38.33 15.99
C SER A 597 11.51 39.14 15.00
N SER A 598 12.09 40.16 14.36
CA SER A 598 11.43 40.89 13.27
C SER A 598 11.48 40.11 11.96
N ASP A 599 10.59 40.45 11.02
CA ASP A 599 10.50 39.79 9.72
C ASP A 599 11.61 40.23 8.74
N ASP A 600 12.54 41.09 9.18
CA ASP A 600 13.80 41.37 8.48
C ASP A 600 14.82 40.21 8.63
N THR A 601 14.59 39.29 9.57
CA THR A 601 15.51 38.19 9.93
C THR A 601 15.16 36.84 9.27
N LEU A 602 14.39 36.87 8.19
CA LEU A 602 13.89 35.67 7.51
C LEU A 602 14.99 34.87 6.79
N PHE A 603 14.83 33.54 6.84
CA PHE A 603 15.67 32.57 6.14
C PHE A 603 14.83 31.43 5.52
N PRO A 604 15.35 30.74 4.47
CA PRO A 604 14.71 29.55 3.92
C PRO A 604 14.68 28.41 4.95
N LEU A 605 13.49 27.97 5.35
CA LEU A 605 13.32 27.02 6.45
C LEU A 605 13.94 25.65 6.15
N MET A 606 13.84 25.18 4.90
CA MET A 606 14.37 23.87 4.50
C MET A 606 15.89 23.81 4.62
N GLU A 607 16.59 24.84 4.14
CA GLU A 607 18.04 24.96 4.23
C GLU A 607 18.48 24.99 5.70
N LYS A 608 17.83 25.82 6.54
CA LYS A 608 18.14 25.90 7.97
C LYS A 608 17.91 24.58 8.71
N THR A 609 16.88 23.83 8.33
CA THR A 609 16.58 22.52 8.94
C THR A 609 17.63 21.48 8.52
N LEU A 610 18.10 21.51 7.28
CA LEU A 610 19.18 20.64 6.81
C LEU A 610 20.53 20.99 7.47
N GLU A 611 20.83 22.27 7.69
CA GLU A 611 21.99 22.70 8.50
C GLU A 611 21.94 22.12 9.92
N PHE A 612 20.79 22.22 10.61
CA PHE A 612 20.59 21.61 11.92
C PHE A 612 20.80 20.08 11.89
N LEU A 613 20.28 19.40 10.86
CA LEU A 613 20.45 17.96 10.69
C LEU A 613 21.92 17.56 10.43
N MET A 614 22.75 18.43 9.86
CA MET A 614 24.19 18.22 9.71
C MET A 614 25.02 18.62 10.95
N GLY A 615 24.56 19.59 11.76
CA GLY A 615 25.28 20.12 12.92
C GLY A 615 25.23 19.24 14.19
N SER A 616 25.54 19.82 15.36
CA SER A 616 25.49 19.15 16.68
C SER A 616 24.10 19.13 17.33
N GLY A 617 23.13 19.88 16.78
CA GLY A 617 21.79 20.05 17.38
C GLY A 617 20.99 18.75 17.52
N GLN A 618 20.21 18.65 18.60
CA GLN A 618 19.43 17.46 18.96
C GLN A 618 17.92 17.66 18.77
N VAL A 619 17.39 18.86 19.07
CA VAL A 619 15.97 19.21 18.88
C VAL A 619 15.84 20.51 18.08
N PHE A 620 14.99 20.49 17.05
CA PHE A 620 14.57 21.65 16.26
C PHE A 620 13.06 21.85 16.41
N LEU A 621 12.65 22.95 17.05
CA LEU A 621 11.25 23.30 17.29
C LEU A 621 10.72 24.19 16.16
N LEU A 622 9.79 23.63 15.38
CA LEU A 622 9.12 24.32 14.28
C LEU A 622 7.80 24.94 14.75
N LEU A 623 7.79 26.26 14.90
CA LEU A 623 6.64 27.05 15.31
C LEU A 623 5.95 27.70 14.11
N GLY A 624 4.69 28.10 14.32
CA GLY A 624 3.91 28.88 13.36
C GLY A 624 2.42 28.61 13.51
N ASP A 625 1.59 29.40 12.84
CA ASP A 625 0.15 29.41 13.06
C ASP A 625 -0.57 28.12 12.60
N SER A 626 -1.82 27.96 13.05
CA SER A 626 -2.75 26.97 12.50
C SER A 626 -2.91 27.19 10.99
N GLY A 627 -2.76 26.13 10.18
CA GLY A 627 -2.77 26.25 8.71
C GLY A 627 -1.49 26.80 8.06
N GLY A 628 -0.47 27.20 8.86
CA GLY A 628 0.80 27.78 8.39
C GLY A 628 1.74 26.84 7.61
N GLY A 629 1.30 25.65 7.19
CA GLY A 629 2.11 24.74 6.38
C GLY A 629 3.06 23.79 7.12
N LYS A 630 3.08 23.77 8.47
CA LYS A 630 3.94 22.90 9.31
C LYS A 630 3.95 21.43 8.85
N SER A 631 2.77 20.80 8.76
CA SER A 631 2.63 19.40 8.33
C SER A 631 3.10 19.15 6.89
N THR A 632 2.85 20.11 5.98
CA THR A 632 3.29 20.04 4.58
C THR A 632 4.81 20.12 4.48
N PHE A 633 5.45 20.98 5.28
CA PHE A 633 6.90 21.05 5.42
C PHE A 633 7.48 19.75 6.00
N ASN A 634 6.89 19.22 7.08
CA ASN A 634 7.32 17.97 7.70
C ASN A 634 7.26 16.77 6.74
N PHE A 635 6.21 16.67 5.92
CA PHE A 635 6.12 15.69 4.84
C PHE A 635 7.20 15.93 3.77
N GLN A 636 7.39 17.16 3.31
CA GLN A 636 8.38 17.49 2.29
C GLN A 636 9.82 17.22 2.79
N LEU A 637 10.09 17.41 4.08
CA LEU A 637 11.33 17.07 4.75
C LEU A 637 11.55 15.55 4.79
N GLU A 638 10.55 14.77 5.23
CA GLU A 638 10.61 13.29 5.18
C GLU A 638 10.91 12.80 3.76
N HIS A 639 10.18 13.29 2.76
CA HIS A 639 10.37 12.92 1.36
C HIS A 639 11.77 13.28 0.84
N THR A 640 12.28 14.48 1.18
CA THR A 640 13.63 14.91 0.77
C THR A 640 14.71 14.03 1.41
N LEU A 641 14.60 13.73 2.71
CA LEU A 641 15.53 12.85 3.41
C LEU A 641 15.48 11.41 2.87
N TRP A 642 14.30 10.88 2.51
CA TRP A 642 14.20 9.57 1.86
C TRP A 642 14.75 9.56 0.42
N LYS A 643 14.66 10.68 -0.31
CA LYS A 643 15.27 10.81 -1.63
C LYS A 643 16.79 10.67 -1.54
N ASP A 644 17.41 11.37 -0.59
CA ASP A 644 18.88 11.42 -0.46
C ASP A 644 19.45 10.31 0.46
N TYR A 645 18.60 9.47 1.06
CA TYR A 645 18.98 8.36 1.93
C TYR A 645 19.98 7.38 1.29
N LYS A 646 20.98 6.97 2.08
CA LYS A 646 22.02 6.00 1.74
C LYS A 646 21.99 4.84 2.74
N LYS A 647 22.31 3.62 2.29
CA LYS A 647 22.40 2.42 3.15
C LYS A 647 23.36 2.68 4.33
N GLY A 648 22.98 2.27 5.53
CA GLY A 648 23.69 2.60 6.78
C GLY A 648 23.47 4.02 7.33
N GLY A 649 22.78 4.92 6.61
CA GLY A 649 22.55 6.30 7.05
C GLY A 649 21.45 6.48 8.11
N PRO A 650 21.25 7.71 8.62
CA PRO A 650 20.14 8.04 9.51
C PRO A 650 18.79 7.80 8.85
N ILE A 651 17.86 7.19 9.59
CA ILE A 651 16.54 6.79 9.09
C ILE A 651 15.52 7.91 9.37
N PRO A 652 14.98 8.61 8.36
CA PRO A 652 13.93 9.60 8.58
C PRO A 652 12.58 8.92 8.86
N ILE A 653 11.85 9.40 9.86
CA ILE A 653 10.55 8.84 10.26
C ILE A 653 9.58 9.94 10.72
N HIS A 654 8.51 10.15 9.96
CA HIS A 654 7.43 11.05 10.30
C HIS A 654 6.43 10.41 11.27
N ILE A 655 6.21 11.08 12.40
CA ILE A 655 5.30 10.70 13.49
C ILE A 655 4.25 11.82 13.66
N ASN A 656 3.06 11.60 13.10
CA ASN A 656 1.88 12.43 13.37
C ASN A 656 1.38 12.12 14.79
N LEU A 657 1.75 12.94 15.78
CA LEU A 657 1.62 12.64 17.21
C LEU A 657 0.19 12.28 17.65
N PRO A 658 -0.89 12.95 17.18
CA PRO A 658 -2.27 12.60 17.55
C PRO A 658 -2.73 11.18 17.19
N THR A 659 -2.02 10.47 16.29
CA THR A 659 -2.33 9.07 15.95
C THR A 659 -1.65 8.05 16.87
N ILE A 660 -0.63 8.45 17.63
CA ILE A 660 0.12 7.58 18.55
C ILE A 660 -0.50 7.62 19.95
N ASP A 661 -0.81 6.44 20.50
CA ASP A 661 -1.34 6.35 21.86
C ASP A 661 -0.20 6.49 22.89
N ASN A 662 -0.31 7.47 23.79
CA ASN A 662 0.73 7.86 24.77
C ASN A 662 2.12 8.13 24.12
N PRO A 663 2.28 9.21 23.33
CA PRO A 663 3.53 9.52 22.61
C PRO A 663 4.71 9.86 23.55
N GLN A 664 4.46 10.16 24.83
CA GLN A 664 5.51 10.31 25.84
C GLN A 664 6.24 8.98 26.18
N GLN A 665 5.82 7.84 25.62
CA GLN A 665 6.43 6.52 25.81
C GLN A 665 6.68 5.81 24.47
N ASP A 666 7.96 5.55 24.17
CA ASP A 666 8.47 4.74 23.04
C ASP A 666 7.77 4.98 21.69
N MET A 667 7.58 6.25 21.32
CA MET A 667 6.83 6.62 20.11
C MET A 667 7.44 6.10 18.81
N ILE A 668 8.77 5.87 18.78
CA ILE A 668 9.48 5.33 17.60
C ILE A 668 9.13 3.85 17.41
N ALA A 669 9.16 3.02 18.46
CA ALA A 669 8.72 1.63 18.37
C ALA A 669 7.25 1.53 17.93
N LYS A 670 6.37 2.31 18.57
CA LYS A 670 4.93 2.36 18.24
C LYS A 670 4.70 2.73 16.77
N ARG A 671 5.48 3.69 16.22
CA ARG A 671 5.39 4.05 14.81
C ARG A 671 5.87 2.93 13.89
N LEU A 672 6.98 2.27 14.20
CA LEU A 672 7.52 1.15 13.41
C LEU A 672 6.55 -0.05 13.42
N GLN A 673 5.94 -0.38 14.57
CA GLN A 673 4.89 -1.40 14.68
C GLN A 673 3.64 -1.03 13.86
N HIS A 674 3.22 0.23 13.86
CA HIS A 674 2.07 0.74 13.08
C HIS A 674 2.32 0.74 11.56
N LEU A 675 3.57 0.68 11.09
CA LEU A 675 3.90 0.48 9.67
C LEU A 675 3.71 -0.98 9.22
N HIS A 676 3.63 -1.94 10.15
CA HIS A 676 3.55 -3.39 9.87
C HIS A 676 4.67 -3.93 8.95
N LEU A 677 5.83 -3.26 8.94
CA LEU A 677 7.02 -3.63 8.15
C LEU A 677 8.15 -4.26 8.98
N PHE A 678 8.14 -4.12 10.31
CA PHE A 678 9.24 -4.54 11.18
C PHE A 678 8.74 -5.40 12.35
N SER A 679 9.45 -6.50 12.63
CA SER A 679 9.23 -7.32 13.83
C SER A 679 9.83 -6.66 15.08
N ASP A 680 9.40 -7.09 16.26
CA ASP A 680 9.93 -6.55 17.53
C ASP A 680 11.45 -6.81 17.69
N VAL A 681 11.98 -7.87 17.08
CA VAL A 681 13.42 -8.17 17.04
C VAL A 681 14.16 -7.14 16.16
N GLN A 682 13.67 -6.88 14.95
CA GLN A 682 14.21 -5.83 14.06
C GLN A 682 14.12 -4.44 14.73
N ILE A 683 13.06 -4.16 15.49
CA ILE A 683 12.89 -2.89 16.23
C ILE A 683 13.91 -2.76 17.37
N GLN A 684 14.29 -3.85 18.04
CA GLN A 684 15.39 -3.84 19.02
C GLN A 684 16.77 -3.67 18.35
N GLU A 685 17.02 -4.33 17.23
CA GLU A 685 18.25 -4.14 16.44
C GLU A 685 18.40 -2.68 15.97
N LEU A 686 17.32 -2.12 15.39
CA LEU A 686 17.26 -0.71 14.95
C LEU A 686 17.57 0.27 16.09
N ARG A 687 17.02 0.02 17.29
CA ARG A 687 17.22 0.87 18.48
C ARG A 687 18.69 0.96 18.90
N GLN A 688 19.41 -0.15 18.82
CA GLN A 688 20.81 -0.25 19.26
C GLN A 688 21.80 0.21 18.17
N SER A 689 21.51 -0.09 16.91
CA SER A 689 22.46 0.04 15.80
C SER A 689 22.32 1.31 14.95
N ARG A 690 21.12 1.91 14.84
CA ARG A 690 20.85 3.01 13.89
C ARG A 690 20.66 4.37 14.56
N GLN A 691 20.81 5.41 13.75
CA GLN A 691 20.37 6.77 14.06
C GLN A 691 19.05 7.06 13.33
N PHE A 692 18.19 7.87 13.93
CA PHE A 692 16.92 8.31 13.36
C PHE A 692 16.84 9.84 13.22
N ILE A 693 16.09 10.31 12.23
CA ILE A 693 15.62 11.69 12.12
C ILE A 693 14.11 11.65 12.34
N VAL A 694 13.69 11.93 13.57
CA VAL A 694 12.30 11.82 13.99
C VAL A 694 11.59 13.15 13.73
N ILE A 695 10.60 13.14 12.84
CA ILE A 695 9.82 14.32 12.46
C ILE A 695 8.46 14.21 13.15
N CYS A 696 8.31 14.86 14.30
CA CYS A 696 7.08 14.90 15.09
C CYS A 696 6.16 16.02 14.60
N ASP A 697 4.91 15.70 14.29
CA ASP A 697 3.91 16.68 13.83
C ASP A 697 2.70 16.72 14.78
N GLY A 698 2.20 17.92 15.09
CA GLY A 698 0.98 18.10 15.89
C GLY A 698 1.16 17.88 17.40
N TYR A 699 2.19 18.48 18.01
CA TYR A 699 2.41 18.42 19.47
C TYR A 699 1.25 19.04 20.27
N ASP A 700 0.76 20.21 19.84
CA ASP A 700 -0.43 20.88 20.42
C ASP A 700 -1.71 20.04 20.26
N GLU A 701 -1.93 19.45 19.09
CA GLU A 701 -3.09 18.59 18.79
C GLU A 701 -3.12 17.28 19.61
N SER A 702 -2.02 16.98 20.30
CA SER A 702 -1.87 15.83 21.21
C SER A 702 -2.05 16.20 22.69
N GLN A 703 -2.31 17.48 23.00
CA GLN A 703 -2.48 18.02 24.37
C GLN A 703 -1.29 17.75 25.30
N LEU A 704 -0.07 17.83 24.76
CA LEU A 704 1.16 17.53 25.49
C LEU A 704 1.71 18.75 26.23
N THR A 705 2.05 18.55 27.49
CA THR A 705 2.83 19.50 28.32
C THR A 705 4.23 18.96 28.66
N GLN A 706 4.53 17.72 28.27
CA GLN A 706 5.76 17.00 28.66
C GLN A 706 6.81 16.99 27.55
N ASN A 707 8.07 17.07 27.95
CA ASN A 707 9.22 17.06 27.06
C ASN A 707 9.45 15.68 26.42
N LEU A 708 8.94 15.50 25.19
CA LEU A 708 8.99 14.22 24.47
C LEU A 708 10.41 13.68 24.26
N TYR A 709 11.42 14.56 24.17
CA TYR A 709 12.82 14.15 24.03
C TYR A 709 13.30 13.44 25.31
N ALA A 710 13.02 14.05 26.47
CA ALA A 710 13.36 13.50 27.77
C ALA A 710 12.53 12.24 28.12
N THR A 711 11.21 12.25 27.90
CA THR A 711 10.34 11.11 28.29
C THR A 711 10.53 9.86 27.43
N ASN A 712 10.96 10.02 26.17
CA ASN A 712 11.35 8.90 25.31
C ASN A 712 12.82 8.48 25.49
N PHE A 713 13.55 9.08 26.45
CA PHE A 713 14.96 8.78 26.79
C PHE A 713 15.90 8.84 25.57
N LEU A 714 15.68 9.78 24.65
CA LEU A 714 16.44 9.84 23.40
C LEU A 714 17.92 10.13 23.64
N ASN A 715 18.77 9.51 22.83
CA ASN A 715 20.25 9.52 22.92
C ASN A 715 20.86 9.00 24.24
N GLN A 716 20.07 8.39 25.13
CA GLN A 716 20.59 7.74 26.34
C GLN A 716 21.18 6.34 26.05
N PRO A 717 22.07 5.80 26.90
CA PRO A 717 22.66 4.47 26.71
C PRO A 717 21.59 3.37 26.57
N GLY A 718 21.68 2.57 25.50
CA GLY A 718 20.72 1.50 25.19
C GLY A 718 19.38 1.96 24.60
N GLN A 719 19.18 3.27 24.41
CA GLN A 719 17.95 3.85 23.85
C GLN A 719 18.15 4.40 22.43
N TRP A 720 17.04 4.82 21.81
CA TRP A 720 17.00 5.36 20.45
C TRP A 720 17.98 6.54 20.27
N ARG A 721 18.91 6.40 19.32
CA ARG A 721 19.75 7.49 18.85
C ARG A 721 18.98 8.31 17.82
N ALA A 722 18.64 9.57 18.13
CA ALA A 722 17.76 10.38 17.31
C ALA A 722 18.10 11.87 17.34
N LYS A 723 17.93 12.54 16.19
CA LYS A 723 17.60 13.97 16.14
C LYS A 723 16.09 14.12 16.01
N MET A 724 15.53 15.16 16.63
CA MET A 724 14.11 15.47 16.57
C MET A 724 13.87 16.79 15.85
N VAL A 725 12.95 16.78 14.88
CA VAL A 725 12.27 17.98 14.38
C VAL A 725 10.84 17.87 14.91
N ILE A 726 10.33 18.90 15.60
CA ILE A 726 9.02 18.85 16.25
C ILE A 726 8.18 20.08 15.95
N SER A 727 6.97 19.88 15.43
CA SER A 727 6.06 20.97 15.08
C SER A 727 5.04 21.27 16.18
N CYS A 728 4.84 22.56 16.44
CA CYS A 728 3.84 23.06 17.38
C CYS A 728 3.22 24.38 16.89
N ARG A 729 1.98 24.67 17.27
CA ARG A 729 1.37 25.99 17.09
C ARG A 729 1.96 27.01 18.05
N SER A 730 2.25 28.20 17.52
CA SER A 730 2.70 29.37 18.28
C SER A 730 1.70 29.79 19.38
N GLN A 731 0.39 29.66 19.14
CA GLN A 731 -0.66 30.09 20.08
C GLN A 731 -0.81 29.19 21.32
N TYR A 732 -0.37 27.93 21.26
CA TYR A 732 -0.63 26.92 22.29
C TYR A 732 0.55 26.79 23.29
N LEU A 733 1.35 27.85 23.39
CA LEU A 733 2.62 27.90 24.12
C LEU A 733 2.59 29.05 25.14
N GLY A 734 2.71 28.70 26.43
CA GLY A 734 2.88 29.66 27.51
C GLY A 734 4.30 30.26 27.55
N SER A 735 4.53 31.19 28.49
CA SER A 735 5.79 31.94 28.64
C SER A 735 7.04 31.04 28.72
N ASP A 736 7.03 30.00 29.56
CA ASP A 736 8.08 28.97 29.59
C ASP A 736 7.72 27.75 28.72
N TYR A 737 7.63 27.94 27.40
CA TYR A 737 7.47 26.82 26.48
C TYR A 737 8.78 26.06 26.21
N ARG A 738 9.94 26.72 26.32
CA ARG A 738 11.23 26.14 25.89
C ARG A 738 11.65 24.95 26.76
N SER A 739 11.33 24.94 28.06
CA SER A 739 11.55 23.79 28.94
C SER A 739 10.85 22.50 28.46
N ARG A 740 9.74 22.63 27.71
CA ARG A 740 9.00 21.52 27.10
C ARG A 740 9.71 20.88 25.89
N PHE A 741 10.77 21.48 25.36
CA PHE A 741 11.45 20.99 24.14
C PHE A 741 12.99 20.94 24.23
N GLN A 742 13.62 21.69 25.13
CA GLN A 742 15.08 21.67 25.30
C GLN A 742 15.58 20.28 25.73
N PRO A 743 16.68 19.77 25.15
CA PRO A 743 17.36 18.58 25.65
C PRO A 743 17.83 18.79 27.09
N ILE A 744 17.51 17.84 27.96
CA ILE A 744 17.99 17.82 29.34
C ILE A 744 19.32 17.06 29.34
N GLY A 745 20.40 17.74 29.73
CA GLY A 745 21.73 17.14 29.92
C GLY A 745 21.78 16.15 31.09
N ASP A 746 22.92 15.49 31.28
CA ASP A 746 23.11 14.64 32.46
C ASP A 746 23.04 15.49 33.75
N ARG A 747 22.61 14.89 34.86
CA ARG A 747 21.96 15.55 36.03
C ARG A 747 22.75 16.62 36.79
N TYR A 748 23.96 16.96 36.35
CA TYR A 748 24.85 17.95 36.95
C TYR A 748 25.27 19.07 35.96
N GLN A 749 24.71 19.12 34.75
CA GLN A 749 24.97 20.17 33.77
C GLN A 749 23.73 21.03 33.51
N GLN A 750 23.95 22.33 33.28
CA GLN A 750 22.90 23.30 32.95
C GLN A 750 22.25 22.98 31.59
N PRO A 751 21.02 23.47 31.31
CA PRO A 751 20.38 23.30 30.00
C PRO A 751 21.27 23.86 28.88
N THR A 752 21.82 22.96 28.08
CA THR A 752 22.76 23.27 26.98
C THR A 752 21.99 23.82 25.79
N ALA A 753 21.82 25.14 25.75
CA ALA A 753 21.14 25.85 24.67
C ALA A 753 21.70 25.51 23.26
N GLU A 754 22.98 25.12 23.17
CA GLU A 754 23.65 24.69 21.93
C GLU A 754 22.97 23.52 21.20
N PHE A 755 22.25 22.64 21.91
CA PHE A 755 21.57 21.49 21.30
C PHE A 755 20.10 21.74 20.92
N PHE A 756 19.56 22.92 21.23
CA PHE A 756 18.19 23.32 20.94
C PHE A 756 18.18 24.47 19.92
N GLN A 757 17.38 24.32 18.86
CA GLN A 757 17.08 25.40 17.92
C GLN A 757 15.57 25.53 17.76
N GLU A 758 15.09 26.73 17.48
CA GLU A 758 13.70 26.99 17.11
C GLU A 758 13.66 27.80 15.81
N ALA A 759 12.54 27.72 15.10
CA ALA A 759 12.26 28.55 13.94
C ALA A 759 10.74 28.80 13.84
N VAL A 760 10.35 30.03 13.55
CA VAL A 760 8.93 30.42 13.41
C VAL A 760 8.61 30.67 11.95
N ILE A 761 7.70 29.88 11.37
CA ILE A 761 7.22 30.08 10.00
C ILE A 761 6.58 31.47 9.89
N ALA A 762 7.00 32.22 8.88
CA ALA A 762 6.39 33.50 8.53
C ALA A 762 5.21 33.33 7.59
N SER A 763 4.29 34.30 7.63
CA SER A 763 3.20 34.43 6.66
C SER A 763 3.73 34.52 5.23
N PHE A 764 2.96 34.04 4.25
CA PHE A 764 3.36 34.10 2.84
C PHE A 764 3.50 35.56 2.36
N SER A 765 4.68 35.85 1.79
CA SER A 765 4.87 37.04 0.97
C SER A 765 3.97 37.01 -0.28
N ARG A 766 3.69 38.19 -0.84
CA ARG A 766 2.88 38.33 -2.08
C ARG A 766 3.40 37.45 -3.24
N LEU A 767 4.71 37.28 -3.34
CA LEU A 767 5.37 36.42 -4.34
C LEU A 767 5.08 34.92 -4.08
N GLN A 768 5.10 34.47 -2.83
CA GLN A 768 4.73 33.09 -2.48
C GLN A 768 3.24 32.82 -2.71
N ILE A 769 2.36 33.82 -2.48
CA ILE A 769 0.94 33.73 -2.83
C ILE A 769 0.79 33.55 -4.35
N GLU A 770 1.45 34.38 -5.16
CA GLU A 770 1.41 34.31 -6.63
C GLU A 770 1.88 32.93 -7.15
N GLN A 771 3.03 32.45 -6.69
CA GLN A 771 3.55 31.12 -7.02
C GLN A 771 2.61 29.98 -6.57
N TYR A 772 1.90 30.15 -5.45
CA TYR A 772 0.89 29.19 -4.98
C TYR A 772 -0.31 29.14 -5.93
N VAL A 773 -0.78 30.30 -6.42
CA VAL A 773 -1.85 30.39 -7.43
C VAL A 773 -1.41 29.77 -8.75
N GLU A 774 -0.19 30.02 -9.21
CA GLU A 774 0.38 29.42 -10.42
C GLU A 774 0.36 27.88 -10.33
N GLN A 775 0.93 27.31 -9.27
CA GLN A 775 0.91 25.85 -9.07
C GLN A 775 -0.51 25.30 -8.91
N PHE A 776 -1.43 26.07 -8.29
CA PHE A 776 -2.81 25.63 -8.07
C PHE A 776 -3.58 25.55 -9.39
N VAL A 777 -3.42 26.52 -10.28
CA VAL A 777 -4.01 26.50 -11.62
C VAL A 777 -3.36 25.42 -12.50
N GLN A 778 -2.05 25.19 -12.38
CA GLN A 778 -1.34 24.13 -13.12
C GLN A 778 -1.72 22.71 -12.66
N LYS A 779 -1.93 22.48 -11.36
CA LYS A 779 -2.36 21.18 -10.81
C LYS A 779 -3.89 21.02 -10.75
N ALA A 780 -4.68 21.99 -11.24
CA ALA A 780 -6.13 21.88 -11.29
C ALA A 780 -6.54 20.78 -12.29
N PRO A 781 -7.38 19.79 -11.90
CA PRO A 781 -7.73 18.68 -12.77
C PRO A 781 -8.57 19.16 -13.97
N SER A 782 -8.17 18.77 -15.19
CA SER A 782 -8.89 19.04 -16.45
C SER A 782 -10.23 18.29 -16.58
N HIS A 783 -10.79 17.81 -15.47
CA HIS A 783 -11.97 16.95 -15.37
C HIS A 783 -13.08 17.64 -14.56
N ALA A 784 -13.40 18.88 -14.91
CA ALA A 784 -14.74 19.42 -14.68
C ALA A 784 -15.62 19.05 -15.89
N THR A 785 -16.54 18.10 -15.72
CA THR A 785 -17.49 17.71 -16.77
C THR A 785 -18.62 18.73 -16.99
N ASP A 786 -18.73 19.72 -16.09
CA ASP A 786 -19.62 20.88 -16.24
C ASP A 786 -19.05 21.87 -17.26
N ALA A 787 -19.50 21.76 -18.51
CA ALA A 787 -19.13 22.67 -19.62
C ALA A 787 -19.71 24.10 -19.51
N THR A 788 -19.95 24.57 -18.28
CA THR A 788 -20.68 25.81 -17.95
C THR A 788 -19.93 26.72 -16.96
N GLN A 789 -18.86 26.26 -16.31
CA GLN A 789 -18.01 27.10 -15.46
C GLN A 789 -16.68 27.39 -16.15
N SER A 790 -16.40 28.67 -16.41
CA SER A 790 -15.09 29.11 -16.91
C SER A 790 -14.03 28.91 -15.82
N SER A 791 -13.00 28.11 -16.10
CA SER A 791 -11.84 28.00 -15.22
C SER A 791 -11.14 29.36 -15.09
N TRP A 792 -10.98 29.84 -13.86
CA TRP A 792 -10.28 31.09 -13.57
C TRP A 792 -8.79 30.94 -13.86
N THR A 793 -8.20 31.92 -14.55
CA THR A 793 -6.76 32.01 -14.76
C THR A 793 -6.04 32.57 -13.52
N VAL A 794 -4.71 32.48 -13.49
CA VAL A 794 -3.87 33.13 -12.47
C VAL A 794 -4.18 34.64 -12.39
N ALA A 795 -4.40 35.28 -13.55
CA ALA A 795 -4.76 36.69 -13.62
C ALA A 795 -6.15 36.98 -13.01
N ASP A 796 -7.13 36.11 -13.20
CA ASP A 796 -8.48 36.29 -12.61
C ASP A 796 -8.44 36.20 -11.08
N TYR A 797 -7.72 35.21 -10.53
CA TYR A 797 -7.51 35.10 -9.09
C TYR A 797 -6.80 36.34 -8.54
N MET A 798 -5.65 36.70 -9.12
CA MET A 798 -4.86 37.85 -8.64
C MET A 798 -5.62 39.17 -8.79
N ASP A 799 -6.48 39.34 -9.81
CA ASP A 799 -7.38 40.49 -9.94
C ASP A 799 -8.32 40.62 -8.72
N LYS A 800 -8.92 39.52 -8.25
CA LYS A 800 -9.84 39.57 -7.08
C LYS A 800 -9.09 39.71 -5.76
N LEU A 801 -7.96 39.02 -5.60
CA LEU A 801 -7.13 39.10 -4.40
C LEU A 801 -6.59 40.52 -4.15
N ASN A 802 -6.34 41.28 -5.22
CA ASN A 802 -5.92 42.68 -5.12
C ASN A 802 -7.08 43.68 -4.99
N LYS A 803 -8.31 43.33 -5.42
CA LYS A 803 -9.48 44.23 -5.39
C LYS A 803 -10.33 44.14 -4.11
N ILE A 804 -10.34 43.01 -3.43
CA ILE A 804 -11.11 42.84 -2.18
C ILE A 804 -10.25 43.36 -1.01
N PRO A 805 -10.68 44.40 -0.26
CA PRO A 805 -9.87 44.99 0.81
C PRO A 805 -9.44 43.98 1.87
N LYS A 806 -8.16 44.05 2.29
CA LYS A 806 -7.51 43.16 3.27
C LYS A 806 -7.50 41.66 2.96
N LEU A 807 -8.04 41.21 1.83
CA LEU A 807 -8.12 39.77 1.54
C LEU A 807 -6.74 39.13 1.43
N ILE A 808 -5.77 39.80 0.79
CA ILE A 808 -4.41 39.25 0.62
C ILE A 808 -3.66 39.09 1.96
N GLU A 809 -3.95 39.95 2.95
CA GLU A 809 -3.43 39.84 4.33
C GLU A 809 -4.02 38.59 5.01
N LEU A 810 -5.35 38.42 4.94
CA LEU A 810 -6.06 37.25 5.48
C LEU A 810 -5.61 35.93 4.84
N LEU A 811 -5.30 35.94 3.53
CA LEU A 811 -4.85 34.78 2.77
C LEU A 811 -3.33 34.60 2.75
N SER A 812 -2.57 35.36 3.54
CA SER A 812 -1.14 35.08 3.77
C SER A 812 -0.91 33.79 4.59
N ASN A 813 -1.99 33.12 5.03
CA ASN A 813 -1.99 31.77 5.58
C ASN A 813 -2.27 30.72 4.47
N PRO A 814 -1.38 29.73 4.22
CA PRO A 814 -1.49 28.80 3.07
C PRO A 814 -2.78 27.96 3.06
N PHE A 815 -3.28 27.58 4.24
CA PHE A 815 -4.53 26.83 4.33
C PHE A 815 -5.73 27.70 3.95
N LEU A 816 -5.81 28.94 4.45
CA LEU A 816 -6.87 29.88 4.08
C LEU A 816 -6.82 30.23 2.59
N LEU A 817 -5.63 30.43 2.03
CA LEU A 817 -5.43 30.61 0.58
C LEU A 817 -6.02 29.44 -0.21
N THR A 818 -5.79 28.19 0.23
CA THR A 818 -6.34 26.99 -0.41
C THR A 818 -7.87 26.94 -0.35
N LEU A 819 -8.48 27.33 0.77
CA LEU A 819 -9.95 27.41 0.88
C LEU A 819 -10.51 28.51 -0.04
N ALA A 820 -9.88 29.69 -0.04
CA ALA A 820 -10.31 30.83 -0.84
C ALA A 820 -10.19 30.57 -2.34
N LEU A 821 -9.08 30.00 -2.84
CA LEU A 821 -8.94 29.66 -4.26
C LEU A 821 -9.98 28.64 -4.74
N ARG A 822 -10.48 27.78 -3.86
CA ARG A 822 -11.60 26.85 -4.16
C ARG A 822 -12.98 27.52 -4.11
N ALA A 823 -13.19 28.50 -3.24
CA ALA A 823 -14.50 29.14 -3.05
C ALA A 823 -14.72 30.37 -3.95
N LEU A 824 -13.68 31.16 -4.23
CA LEU A 824 -13.75 32.43 -4.95
C LEU A 824 -14.49 32.35 -6.30
N PRO A 825 -14.29 31.33 -7.16
CA PRO A 825 -15.01 31.23 -8.45
C PRO A 825 -16.54 31.14 -8.34
N ASN A 826 -17.05 30.65 -7.20
CA ASN A 826 -18.49 30.48 -6.95
C ASN A 826 -19.07 31.63 -6.09
N VAL A 827 -18.24 32.24 -5.22
CA VAL A 827 -18.62 33.37 -4.36
C VAL A 827 -18.64 34.70 -5.14
N VAL A 828 -17.67 34.94 -6.03
CA VAL A 828 -17.50 36.22 -6.72
C VAL A 828 -18.20 36.19 -8.09
N ARG A 829 -19.35 36.87 -8.19
CA ARG A 829 -20.07 37.01 -9.47
C ARG A 829 -19.56 38.20 -10.26
N SER A 830 -19.41 38.01 -11.57
CA SER A 830 -18.99 39.05 -12.52
C SER A 830 -19.91 40.27 -12.46
N GLY A 831 -19.35 41.44 -12.10
CA GLY A 831 -20.07 42.71 -12.06
C GLY A 831 -20.50 43.21 -10.67
N GLN A 832 -20.16 42.52 -9.58
CA GLN A 832 -20.37 43.05 -8.23
C GLN A 832 -19.38 44.18 -7.88
N ASP A 833 -19.79 45.08 -6.98
CA ASP A 833 -18.92 46.08 -6.37
C ASP A 833 -18.21 45.46 -5.14
N PHE A 834 -16.88 45.35 -5.23
CA PHE A 834 -16.05 44.71 -4.22
C PHE A 834 -15.68 45.63 -3.04
N SER A 835 -15.95 46.94 -3.13
CA SER A 835 -15.59 47.92 -2.10
C SER A 835 -16.31 47.71 -0.76
N ASN A 836 -17.49 47.09 -0.79
CA ASN A 836 -18.34 46.84 0.38
C ASN A 836 -18.21 45.41 0.94
N ILE A 837 -17.46 44.51 0.31
CA ILE A 837 -17.35 43.11 0.74
C ILE A 837 -16.29 42.96 1.84
N ARG A 838 -16.74 42.95 3.10
CA ARG A 838 -15.90 42.53 4.24
C ARG A 838 -15.84 41.00 4.32
N LEU A 839 -14.82 40.39 3.71
CA LEU A 839 -14.61 38.95 3.82
C LEU A 839 -13.89 38.62 5.14
N THR A 840 -14.63 38.07 6.10
CA THR A 840 -14.12 37.59 7.40
C THR A 840 -13.51 36.20 7.29
N ARG A 841 -12.70 35.80 8.28
CA ARG A 841 -12.17 34.43 8.36
C ARG A 841 -13.33 33.46 8.60
N LEU A 842 -14.27 33.77 9.51
CA LEU A 842 -15.54 33.03 9.65
C LEU A 842 -16.27 32.85 8.30
N GLY A 843 -16.45 33.93 7.54
CA GLY A 843 -17.19 33.91 6.26
C GLY A 843 -16.55 33.02 5.19
N LEU A 844 -15.21 32.90 5.17
CA LEU A 844 -14.50 31.94 4.33
C LEU A 844 -14.79 30.48 4.73
N TYR A 845 -14.84 30.17 6.03
CA TYR A 845 -15.18 28.83 6.50
C TYR A 845 -16.64 28.47 6.23
N ASP A 846 -17.60 29.36 6.51
CA ASP A 846 -19.02 29.09 6.19
C ASP A 846 -19.21 28.87 4.68
N SER A 847 -18.64 29.75 3.83
CA SER A 847 -18.68 29.58 2.37
C SER A 847 -18.08 28.23 1.93
N PHE A 848 -16.95 27.82 2.52
CA PHE A 848 -16.31 26.55 2.16
C PHE A 848 -17.14 25.32 2.58
N ILE A 849 -17.68 25.31 3.80
CA ILE A 849 -18.48 24.18 4.32
C ILE A 849 -19.79 24.04 3.54
N GLU A 850 -20.47 25.16 3.23
CA GLU A 850 -21.68 25.13 2.41
C GLU A 850 -21.37 24.62 0.99
N GLN A 851 -20.36 25.18 0.31
CA GLN A 851 -19.95 24.75 -1.02
C GLN A 851 -19.60 23.25 -1.05
N TRP A 852 -18.85 22.76 -0.06
CA TRP A 852 -18.48 21.34 0.06
C TRP A 852 -19.71 20.43 0.17
N LEU A 853 -20.70 20.81 0.98
CA LEU A 853 -21.97 20.07 1.10
C LEU A 853 -22.79 20.14 -0.19
N GLN A 854 -22.88 21.30 -0.85
CA GLN A 854 -23.61 21.47 -2.12
C GLN A 854 -23.00 20.63 -3.26
N THR A 855 -21.67 20.53 -3.35
CA THR A 855 -20.99 19.67 -4.33
C THR A 855 -21.27 18.18 -4.07
N ASN A 856 -21.22 17.75 -2.80
CA ASN A 856 -21.52 16.35 -2.46
C ASN A 856 -23.00 16.00 -2.61
N LYS A 857 -23.93 16.92 -2.30
CA LYS A 857 -25.37 16.83 -2.58
C LYS A 857 -25.63 16.54 -4.05
N ARG A 858 -25.06 17.35 -4.95
CA ARG A 858 -25.16 17.14 -6.41
C ARG A 858 -24.59 15.78 -6.84
N ARG A 859 -23.37 15.46 -6.40
CA ARG A 859 -22.71 14.17 -6.71
C ARG A 859 -23.56 12.97 -6.31
N LEU A 860 -24.24 13.02 -5.16
CA LEU A 860 -25.14 11.95 -4.71
C LEU A 860 -26.40 11.87 -5.58
N GLN A 861 -27.02 13.00 -5.92
CA GLN A 861 -28.19 13.07 -6.81
C GLN A 861 -27.91 12.55 -8.23
N GLU A 862 -26.69 12.72 -8.74
CA GLU A 862 -26.24 12.26 -10.06
C GLU A 862 -25.75 10.79 -10.05
N SER A 863 -25.55 10.18 -8.88
CA SER A 863 -24.95 8.85 -8.74
C SER A 863 -25.94 7.68 -8.81
N THR A 864 -25.48 6.53 -9.29
CA THR A 864 -26.26 5.28 -9.30
C THR A 864 -26.28 4.63 -7.91
N LEU A 865 -27.23 5.04 -7.07
CA LEU A 865 -27.46 4.50 -5.72
C LEU A 865 -28.35 3.25 -5.73
N SER A 866 -28.32 2.46 -4.64
CA SER A 866 -29.31 1.42 -4.38
C SER A 866 -30.69 2.04 -4.06
N THR A 867 -31.77 1.26 -4.13
CA THR A 867 -33.13 1.74 -3.81
C THR A 867 -33.25 2.25 -2.37
N GLU A 868 -32.63 1.55 -1.41
CA GLU A 868 -32.58 1.95 0.01
C GLU A 868 -31.81 3.26 0.19
N ALA A 869 -30.63 3.37 -0.43
CA ALA A 869 -29.82 4.58 -0.40
C ALA A 869 -30.51 5.76 -1.12
N ARG A 870 -31.28 5.50 -2.18
CA ARG A 870 -31.99 6.54 -2.90
C ARG A 870 -33.14 7.12 -2.06
N ALA A 871 -33.86 6.28 -1.31
CA ALA A 871 -34.91 6.72 -0.39
C ALA A 871 -34.36 7.60 0.75
N VAL A 872 -33.30 7.16 1.44
CA VAL A 872 -32.63 7.94 2.50
C VAL A 872 -32.11 9.28 1.96
N LEU A 873 -31.60 9.31 0.72
CA LEU A 873 -31.21 10.57 0.09
C LEU A 873 -32.42 11.50 -0.17
N ASP A 874 -33.57 10.98 -0.58
CA ASP A 874 -34.77 11.82 -0.78
C ASP A 874 -35.32 12.36 0.55
N GLU A 875 -35.32 11.55 1.62
CA GLU A 875 -35.66 12.02 2.98
C GLU A 875 -34.71 13.13 3.46
N LEU A 876 -33.39 12.98 3.25
CA LEU A 876 -32.41 14.04 3.53
C LEU A 876 -32.57 15.27 2.62
N LEU A 877 -33.08 15.12 1.40
CA LEU A 877 -33.34 16.27 0.51
C LEU A 877 -34.53 17.10 0.98
N ASP A 878 -35.60 16.44 1.44
CA ASP A 878 -36.78 17.08 2.03
C ASP A 878 -36.48 17.74 3.39
N ALA A 879 -35.58 17.15 4.20
CA ALA A 879 -35.15 17.67 5.51
C ALA A 879 -34.04 18.75 5.48
N ASP A 880 -33.80 19.35 4.30
CA ASP A 880 -32.60 20.15 3.95
C ASP A 880 -31.25 19.50 4.32
N PHE A 881 -30.77 18.70 3.38
CA PHE A 881 -29.46 18.07 3.32
C PHE A 881 -28.29 18.97 3.77
N ILE A 882 -28.33 20.28 3.49
CA ILE A 882 -27.24 21.19 3.87
C ILE A 882 -27.26 21.44 5.38
N GLN A 883 -28.43 21.73 5.96
CA GLN A 883 -28.57 21.90 7.40
C GLN A 883 -28.37 20.57 8.15
N ALA A 884 -28.83 19.44 7.61
CA ALA A 884 -28.54 18.11 8.14
C ALA A 884 -27.02 17.82 8.17
N GLY A 885 -26.32 18.11 7.07
CA GLY A 885 -24.86 17.98 6.97
C GLY A 885 -24.09 18.92 7.90
N ILE A 886 -24.61 20.12 8.19
CA ILE A 886 -24.05 21.05 9.19
C ILE A 886 -24.27 20.53 10.61
N ASN A 887 -25.46 20.01 10.93
CA ASN A 887 -25.79 19.46 12.24
C ASN A 887 -24.92 18.23 12.55
N PHE A 888 -24.84 17.26 11.64
CA PHE A 888 -23.97 16.08 11.78
C PHE A 888 -22.51 16.47 12.09
N GLN A 889 -21.98 17.50 11.42
CA GLN A 889 -20.63 18.01 11.65
C GLN A 889 -20.48 18.67 13.04
N LYS A 890 -21.47 19.46 13.46
CA LYS A 890 -21.54 20.08 14.80
C LYS A 890 -21.55 19.04 15.90
N ASP A 891 -22.40 18.03 15.78
CA ASP A 891 -22.57 16.95 16.77
C ASP A 891 -21.28 16.11 16.87
N LEU A 892 -20.66 15.79 15.73
CA LEU A 892 -19.37 15.11 15.69
C LEU A 892 -18.26 15.95 16.35
N ALA A 893 -18.21 17.26 16.07
CA ALA A 893 -17.24 18.15 16.69
C ALA A 893 -17.44 18.23 18.21
N ALA A 894 -18.68 18.38 18.68
CA ALA A 894 -19.02 18.38 20.10
C ALA A 894 -18.59 17.07 20.78
N ALA A 895 -18.91 15.92 20.19
CA ALA A 895 -18.55 14.61 20.72
C ALA A 895 -17.02 14.36 20.78
N ILE A 896 -16.26 14.84 19.79
CA ILE A 896 -14.78 14.79 19.80
C ILE A 896 -14.21 15.58 20.98
N PHE A 897 -14.71 16.81 21.21
CA PHE A 897 -14.26 17.64 22.32
C PHE A 897 -14.72 17.10 23.69
N GLN A 898 -15.93 16.56 23.79
CA GLN A 898 -16.47 15.99 25.02
C GLN A 898 -15.79 14.66 25.41
N HIS A 899 -15.58 13.74 24.47
CA HIS A 899 -15.13 12.37 24.78
C HIS A 899 -13.66 12.09 24.48
N GLN A 900 -13.00 12.87 23.62
CA GLN A 900 -11.56 12.74 23.33
C GLN A 900 -10.78 14.01 23.70
N ARG A 901 -11.38 14.91 24.50
CA ARG A 901 -10.86 16.24 24.90
C ARG A 901 -10.51 17.18 23.74
N GLY A 902 -10.76 16.76 22.49
CA GLY A 902 -10.34 17.49 21.29
C GLY A 902 -9.26 16.81 20.44
N ASN A 903 -8.77 15.59 20.74
CA ASN A 903 -7.89 14.91 19.79
C ASN A 903 -8.60 14.78 18.41
N PRO A 904 -8.04 15.32 17.31
CA PRO A 904 -8.70 15.35 16.00
C PRO A 904 -8.83 14.00 15.30
N VAL A 905 -8.28 12.91 15.86
CA VAL A 905 -8.23 11.57 15.25
C VAL A 905 -9.17 10.61 15.97
N VAL A 906 -10.30 10.31 15.32
CA VAL A 906 -11.24 9.27 15.77
C VAL A 906 -10.85 7.93 15.17
N LYS A 907 -10.22 7.07 15.98
CA LYS A 907 -10.06 5.63 15.69
C LYS A 907 -11.42 4.95 15.87
N TYR A 908 -11.97 4.27 14.87
CA TYR A 908 -13.22 3.49 14.97
C TYR A 908 -13.13 2.09 14.38
N VAL A 909 -13.51 1.06 15.14
CA VAL A 909 -13.60 -0.33 14.67
C VAL A 909 -14.98 -0.93 14.97
N HIS A 910 -15.81 -1.03 13.92
CA HIS A 910 -17.22 -1.44 14.00
C HIS A 910 -17.50 -2.77 14.73
N ARG A 911 -16.55 -3.72 14.76
CA ARG A 911 -16.74 -5.00 15.49
C ARG A 911 -16.77 -4.82 17.01
N TYR A 912 -16.01 -3.88 17.55
CA TYR A 912 -15.80 -3.74 18.99
C TYR A 912 -16.56 -2.54 19.58
N GLU A 913 -16.72 -1.46 18.81
CA GLU A 913 -17.15 -0.16 19.32
C GLU A 913 -18.64 0.18 19.09
N LYS A 914 -19.49 -0.85 18.84
CA LYS A 914 -20.93 -0.68 18.54
C LYS A 914 -21.75 0.05 19.62
N ARG A 915 -21.27 0.08 20.87
CA ARG A 915 -21.92 0.74 22.02
C ARG A 915 -21.19 2.02 22.47
N SER A 916 -20.27 2.54 21.66
CA SER A 916 -19.60 3.81 21.92
C SER A 916 -20.28 4.97 21.20
N TRP A 917 -20.07 6.20 21.67
CA TRP A 917 -20.51 7.43 20.99
C TRP A 917 -20.07 7.48 19.52
N LYS A 918 -18.91 6.90 19.19
CA LYS A 918 -18.37 6.83 17.82
C LYS A 918 -19.30 6.11 16.84
N ALA A 919 -20.12 5.16 17.33
CA ALA A 919 -21.06 4.43 16.47
C ALA A 919 -22.16 5.34 15.89
N VAL A 920 -22.46 6.47 16.54
CA VAL A 920 -23.42 7.48 16.05
C VAL A 920 -22.91 8.17 14.77
N PHE A 921 -21.59 8.23 14.57
CA PHE A 921 -20.97 8.95 13.43
C PHE A 921 -20.25 8.03 12.42
N PHE A 922 -19.78 6.86 12.88
CA PHE A 922 -18.88 5.99 12.11
C PHE A 922 -19.45 4.59 11.83
N SER A 923 -20.71 4.32 12.19
CA SER A 923 -21.38 3.06 11.84
C SER A 923 -21.61 2.90 10.33
N THR A 924 -22.00 1.68 9.96
CA THR A 924 -22.37 1.26 8.60
C THR A 924 -23.83 1.56 8.26
N ASP A 925 -24.49 2.42 9.02
CA ASP A 925 -25.83 2.91 8.71
C ASP A 925 -25.80 3.81 7.45
N THR A 926 -26.87 3.79 6.65
CA THR A 926 -26.94 4.45 5.34
C THR A 926 -26.93 5.98 5.46
N GLU A 927 -27.73 6.55 6.36
CA GLU A 927 -27.84 8.01 6.55
C GLU A 927 -26.53 8.56 7.13
N ILE A 928 -26.06 7.93 8.20
CA ILE A 928 -24.79 8.27 8.86
C ILE A 928 -23.61 8.13 7.88
N THR A 929 -23.67 7.18 6.94
CA THR A 929 -22.65 7.04 5.88
C THR A 929 -22.70 8.17 4.87
N MET A 930 -23.88 8.57 4.39
CA MET A 930 -24.01 9.70 3.45
C MET A 930 -23.56 11.02 4.07
N LEU A 931 -23.99 11.32 5.31
CA LEU A 931 -23.63 12.55 6.01
C LEU A 931 -22.12 12.59 6.31
N ARG A 932 -21.52 11.46 6.70
CA ARG A 932 -20.07 11.31 6.90
C ARG A 932 -19.27 11.48 5.62
N GLU A 933 -19.70 10.90 4.50
CA GLU A 933 -18.99 10.97 3.20
C GLU A 933 -19.25 12.27 2.43
N SER A 934 -20.27 13.03 2.83
CA SER A 934 -20.51 14.41 2.38
C SER A 934 -19.80 15.45 3.25
N SER A 935 -19.36 15.08 4.45
CA SER A 935 -18.60 15.94 5.37
C SER A 935 -17.14 16.14 4.92
N PRO A 936 -16.47 17.23 5.36
CA PRO A 936 -15.04 17.50 5.09
C PRO A 936 -14.11 16.63 5.96
N LEU A 937 -14.29 15.31 5.87
CA LEU A 937 -13.55 14.29 6.61
C LEU A 937 -12.58 13.54 5.68
N THR A 938 -11.45 13.10 6.25
CA THR A 938 -10.51 12.15 5.63
C THR A 938 -10.49 10.85 6.42
N ARG A 939 -10.25 9.75 5.72
CA ARG A 939 -10.16 8.40 6.29
C ARG A 939 -8.81 7.77 5.93
N SER A 940 -8.14 7.19 6.91
CA SER A 940 -6.96 6.34 6.72
C SER A 940 -7.16 5.05 7.50
N GLY A 941 -7.48 3.95 6.81
CA GLY A 941 -7.85 2.67 7.43
C GLY A 941 -9.08 2.79 8.34
N ASN A 942 -8.82 2.75 9.65
CA ASN A 942 -9.80 2.90 10.73
C ASN A 942 -9.76 4.27 11.45
N GLN A 943 -8.93 5.20 10.98
CA GLN A 943 -8.80 6.55 11.52
C GLN A 943 -9.59 7.55 10.68
N HIS A 944 -10.38 8.39 11.33
CA HIS A 944 -11.16 9.46 10.74
C HIS A 944 -10.76 10.80 11.36
N ARG A 945 -10.62 11.85 10.55
CA ARG A 945 -10.31 13.22 10.99
C ARG A 945 -10.86 14.25 10.01
N PHE A 946 -11.12 15.48 10.46
CA PHE A 946 -11.41 16.60 9.56
C PHE A 946 -10.21 16.89 8.63
N LEU A 947 -10.47 17.48 7.45
CA LEU A 947 -9.46 17.86 6.45
C LEU A 947 -8.29 18.66 7.05
N HIS A 948 -8.58 19.50 8.04
CA HIS A 948 -7.61 20.23 8.84
C HIS A 948 -8.21 20.51 10.22
N ARG A 949 -7.40 20.50 11.28
CA ARG A 949 -7.87 20.70 12.67
C ARG A 949 -8.54 22.06 12.90
N SER A 950 -8.20 23.10 12.12
CA SER A 950 -8.93 24.38 12.21
C SER A 950 -10.39 24.32 11.73
N ILE A 951 -10.78 23.32 10.91
CA ILE A 951 -12.19 23.08 10.55
C ILE A 951 -12.95 22.50 11.76
N LEU A 952 -12.32 21.60 12.53
CA LEU A 952 -12.89 21.08 13.78
C LEU A 952 -13.06 22.21 14.83
N GLU A 953 -12.04 23.05 14.99
CA GLU A 953 -12.09 24.25 15.84
C GLU A 953 -13.19 25.22 15.38
N TYR A 954 -13.29 25.45 14.06
CA TYR A 954 -14.32 26.29 13.45
C TYR A 954 -15.74 25.76 13.74
N ILE A 955 -16.00 24.48 13.46
CA ILE A 955 -17.32 23.87 13.63
C ILE A 955 -17.71 23.86 15.11
N TYR A 956 -16.80 23.54 16.03
CA TYR A 956 -17.08 23.60 17.46
C TYR A 956 -17.35 25.03 17.96
N SER A 957 -16.70 26.06 17.38
CA SER A 957 -17.06 27.46 17.66
C SER A 957 -18.50 27.78 17.25
N ARG A 958 -19.05 27.14 16.20
CA ARG A 958 -20.47 27.29 15.85
C ARG A 958 -21.39 26.66 16.91
N VAL A 959 -21.02 25.51 17.47
CA VAL A 959 -21.79 24.87 18.57
C VAL A 959 -21.81 25.77 19.81
N MET A 960 -20.68 26.38 20.14
CA MET A 960 -20.59 27.33 21.28
C MET A 960 -21.31 28.66 21.06
N SER A 961 -21.66 28.98 19.81
CA SER A 961 -22.43 30.17 19.43
C SER A 961 -23.86 29.87 18.97
N ASP A 962 -24.39 28.67 19.23
CA ASP A 962 -25.79 28.37 18.94
C ASP A 962 -26.72 29.21 19.87
N PRO A 963 -27.92 29.62 19.41
CA PRO A 963 -28.83 30.42 20.23
C PRO A 963 -29.31 29.67 21.48
N PHE A 964 -28.95 30.19 22.65
CA PHE A 964 -29.54 29.84 23.94
C PHE A 964 -30.26 31.06 24.53
N GLU A 965 -31.46 30.90 25.11
CA GLU A 965 -32.17 32.01 25.76
C GLU A 965 -31.60 32.29 27.16
N PRO A 966 -30.95 33.44 27.41
CA PRO A 966 -30.43 33.77 28.73
C PRO A 966 -31.53 34.30 29.67
N SER A 967 -32.62 34.81 29.09
CA SER A 967 -33.73 35.49 29.75
C SER A 967 -34.56 34.59 30.68
N GLN A 968 -34.41 33.27 30.60
CA GLN A 968 -35.09 32.32 31.49
C GLN A 968 -34.27 31.96 32.75
N LEU A 969 -33.00 32.38 32.82
CA LEU A 969 -32.15 32.16 34.01
C LEU A 969 -32.49 33.10 35.17
N THR A 970 -33.28 34.15 34.94
CA THR A 970 -33.60 35.22 35.90
C THR A 970 -35.07 35.23 36.33
N VAL A 971 -35.59 34.14 36.91
CA VAL A 971 -36.94 34.10 37.50
C VAL A 971 -36.93 33.50 38.90
N HIS A 972 -37.42 34.24 39.89
CA HIS A 972 -37.63 33.74 41.24
C HIS A 972 -38.98 33.03 41.40
N ASN A 973 -38.94 31.90 42.13
CA ASN A 973 -40.01 31.21 42.85
C ASN A 973 -40.98 30.25 42.10
N SER A 974 -41.19 29.12 42.79
CA SER A 974 -42.35 28.20 42.76
C SER A 974 -42.66 27.40 41.48
N PHE A 975 -42.38 26.09 41.57
CA PHE A 975 -42.94 24.99 40.77
C PHE A 975 -42.70 25.03 39.23
N GLY A 976 -41.45 24.76 38.81
CA GLY A 976 -41.15 24.43 37.41
C GLY A 976 -39.67 24.38 36.99
N THR A 977 -38.73 24.69 37.89
CA THR A 977 -37.41 25.24 37.51
C THR A 977 -36.23 24.26 37.33
N SER A 978 -36.43 22.95 37.24
CA SER A 978 -35.30 21.99 37.15
C SER A 978 -34.74 21.88 35.71
N GLU A 979 -35.60 21.51 34.77
CA GLU A 979 -35.24 20.96 33.45
C GLU A 979 -34.48 21.97 32.56
N PHE A 980 -34.85 23.26 32.62
CA PHE A 980 -34.20 24.31 31.82
C PHE A 980 -32.84 24.77 32.35
N ILE A 981 -32.64 24.71 33.67
CA ILE A 981 -31.35 25.04 34.29
C ILE A 981 -30.34 23.92 34.02
N GLU A 982 -30.79 22.66 34.08
CA GLU A 982 -29.99 21.50 33.69
C GLU A 982 -29.53 21.60 32.22
N THR A 983 -30.41 22.11 31.33
CA THR A 983 -30.09 22.35 29.91
C THR A 983 -28.94 23.36 29.73
N PHE A 984 -28.93 24.50 30.45
CA PHE A 984 -27.82 25.46 30.33
C PHE A 984 -26.54 24.99 31.04
N VAL A 985 -26.65 24.27 32.17
CA VAL A 985 -25.47 23.64 32.81
C VAL A 985 -24.78 22.64 31.87
N ALA A 986 -25.55 21.97 31.00
CA ALA A 986 -25.04 21.10 29.95
C ALA A 986 -24.50 21.84 28.71
N HIS A 987 -24.65 23.16 28.57
CA HIS A 987 -24.20 23.91 27.38
C HIS A 987 -22.67 23.91 27.25
N PRO A 988 -22.07 23.73 26.04
CA PRO A 988 -20.62 23.61 25.87
C PRO A 988 -19.79 24.77 26.42
N LEU A 989 -20.33 26.00 26.47
CA LEU A 989 -19.67 27.14 27.13
C LEU A 989 -19.43 26.92 28.64
N ASN A 990 -20.19 26.06 29.30
CA ASN A 990 -20.07 25.80 30.74
C ASN A 990 -19.29 24.51 31.08
N GLN A 991 -19.03 23.65 30.10
CA GLN A 991 -18.44 22.31 30.35
C GLN A 991 -16.93 22.32 30.61
N ARG A 992 -16.18 23.30 30.08
CA ARG A 992 -14.72 23.39 30.16
C ARG A 992 -14.23 24.82 29.92
N SER A 993 -13.01 25.15 30.34
CA SER A 993 -12.34 26.38 29.87
C SER A 993 -12.08 26.31 28.36
N ILE A 994 -12.13 27.47 27.70
CA ILE A 994 -11.71 27.64 26.29
C ILE A 994 -10.41 28.43 26.15
N VAL A 995 -9.80 28.87 27.26
CA VAL A 995 -8.51 29.59 27.26
C VAL A 995 -7.40 28.72 26.67
N ASP A 996 -7.42 27.41 26.95
CA ASP A 996 -6.53 26.40 26.34
C ASP A 996 -6.74 26.19 24.83
N GLU A 997 -7.75 26.82 24.23
CA GLU A 997 -8.17 26.64 22.83
C GLU A 997 -8.22 27.97 22.06
N PRO A 998 -7.09 28.71 21.94
CA PRO A 998 -7.06 30.07 21.40
C PRO A 998 -7.57 30.20 19.94
N SER A 999 -7.54 29.13 19.13
CA SER A 999 -8.24 29.10 17.84
C SER A 999 -9.75 29.32 17.99
N ILE A 1000 -10.39 28.63 18.95
CA ILE A 1000 -11.85 28.67 19.17
C ILE A 1000 -12.22 30.02 19.78
N LEU A 1001 -11.45 30.51 20.75
CA LEU A 1001 -11.62 31.84 21.35
C LEU A 1001 -11.60 32.95 20.27
N HIS A 1002 -10.67 32.87 19.30
CA HIS A 1002 -10.58 33.82 18.20
C HIS A 1002 -11.78 33.76 17.23
N PHE A 1003 -12.28 32.56 16.88
CA PHE A 1003 -13.50 32.42 16.07
C PHE A 1003 -14.75 32.96 16.80
N LEU A 1004 -14.86 32.75 18.11
CA LEU A 1004 -15.95 33.28 18.92
C LEU A 1004 -15.88 34.81 19.05
N ALA A 1005 -14.68 35.38 19.19
CA ALA A 1005 -14.47 36.82 19.20
C ALA A 1005 -14.86 37.49 17.87
N GLU A 1006 -14.45 36.91 16.73
CA GLU A 1006 -14.86 37.39 15.40
C GLU A 1006 -16.39 37.28 15.21
N ARG A 1007 -17.06 36.31 15.87
CA ARG A 1007 -18.53 36.17 15.83
C ARG A 1007 -19.24 37.20 16.70
N VAL A 1008 -18.64 37.67 17.80
CA VAL A 1008 -19.17 38.78 18.62
C VAL A 1008 -19.21 40.11 17.85
N GLU A 1009 -18.34 40.32 16.86
CA GLU A 1009 -18.41 41.48 15.95
C GLU A 1009 -19.55 41.37 14.93
N LEU A 1010 -19.94 40.16 14.55
CA LEU A 1010 -20.94 39.89 13.51
C LEU A 1010 -22.36 39.68 14.05
N ASP A 1011 -22.50 39.17 15.28
CA ASP A 1011 -23.79 38.83 15.89
C ASP A 1011 -24.02 39.58 17.22
N PRO A 1012 -24.83 40.65 17.21
CA PRO A 1012 -25.24 41.37 18.42
C PRO A 1012 -26.07 40.53 19.40
N SER A 1013 -26.75 39.46 18.94
CA SER A 1013 -27.54 38.58 19.81
C SER A 1013 -26.63 37.67 20.64
N PHE A 1014 -25.66 36.99 20.01
CA PHE A 1014 -24.62 36.25 20.72
C PHE A 1014 -23.86 37.12 21.73
N LYS A 1015 -23.46 38.34 21.34
CA LYS A 1015 -22.83 39.31 22.26
C LYS A 1015 -23.71 39.63 23.48
N SER A 1016 -25.02 39.80 23.27
CA SER A 1016 -25.99 40.06 24.35
C SER A 1016 -26.14 38.85 25.28
N SER A 1017 -26.13 37.63 24.72
CA SER A 1017 -26.19 36.39 25.50
C SER A 1017 -24.94 36.17 26.36
N LEU A 1018 -23.74 36.46 25.85
CA LEU A 1018 -22.51 36.39 26.64
C LEU A 1018 -22.52 37.37 27.83
N LEU A 1019 -23.00 38.61 27.64
CA LEU A 1019 -23.14 39.58 28.72
C LEU A 1019 -24.15 39.11 29.79
N ALA A 1020 -25.28 38.53 29.38
CA ALA A 1020 -26.26 37.98 30.32
C ALA A 1020 -25.72 36.80 31.15
N VAL A 1021 -24.85 35.95 30.58
CA VAL A 1021 -24.19 34.87 31.33
C VAL A 1021 -23.25 35.43 32.41
N ILE A 1022 -22.54 36.52 32.14
CA ILE A 1022 -21.68 37.20 33.13
C ILE A 1022 -22.53 37.79 34.27
N GLU A 1023 -23.64 38.45 33.96
CA GLU A 1023 -24.56 38.97 34.99
C GLU A 1023 -25.16 37.83 35.84
N ASN A 1024 -25.56 36.72 35.24
CA ASN A 1024 -26.08 35.55 35.95
C ASN A 1024 -25.04 34.89 36.88
N SER A 1025 -23.74 35.06 36.62
CA SER A 1025 -22.68 34.59 37.54
C SER A 1025 -22.71 35.26 38.90
N LYS A 1026 -23.31 36.46 39.02
CA LYS A 1026 -23.45 37.17 40.30
C LYS A 1026 -24.32 36.39 41.28
N THR A 1027 -25.40 35.78 40.80
CA THR A 1027 -26.33 35.00 41.61
C THR A 1027 -25.99 33.50 41.63
N ASP A 1028 -25.75 32.85 40.49
CA ASP A 1028 -25.49 31.41 40.41
C ASP A 1028 -24.00 31.10 40.24
N ALA A 1029 -23.46 30.21 41.08
CA ALA A 1029 -22.08 29.74 40.95
C ALA A 1029 -21.89 28.69 39.83
N ARG A 1030 -22.97 27.99 39.44
CA ARG A 1030 -22.92 26.89 38.45
C ARG A 1030 -22.59 27.36 37.03
N VAL A 1031 -22.78 28.65 36.73
CA VAL A 1031 -22.49 29.26 35.44
C VAL A 1031 -21.10 29.94 35.40
N GLY A 1032 -20.29 29.81 36.45
CA GLY A 1032 -19.01 30.52 36.57
C GLY A 1032 -18.01 30.18 35.45
N GLN A 1033 -17.99 28.93 34.97
CA GLN A 1033 -17.14 28.56 33.83
C GLN A 1033 -17.62 29.20 32.52
N ALA A 1034 -18.94 29.23 32.29
CA ALA A 1034 -19.51 29.93 31.14
C ALA A 1034 -19.30 31.45 31.21
N ALA A 1035 -19.33 32.04 32.41
CA ALA A 1035 -19.05 33.46 32.62
C ALA A 1035 -17.56 33.80 32.41
N ALA A 1036 -16.64 32.95 32.88
CA ALA A 1036 -15.20 33.09 32.61
C ALA A 1036 -14.91 33.02 31.11
N ASN A 1037 -15.48 32.03 30.42
CA ASN A 1037 -15.38 31.89 28.96
C ASN A 1037 -16.01 33.08 28.23
N ALA A 1038 -17.20 33.53 28.65
CA ALA A 1038 -17.90 34.68 28.06
C ALA A 1038 -17.10 35.97 28.22
N MET A 1039 -16.53 36.23 29.40
CA MET A 1039 -15.66 37.37 29.64
C MET A 1039 -14.44 37.33 28.72
N SER A 1040 -13.79 36.16 28.62
CA SER A 1040 -12.62 35.95 27.76
C SER A 1040 -12.94 36.23 26.28
N ILE A 1041 -14.09 35.74 25.77
CA ILE A 1041 -14.53 36.01 24.40
C ILE A 1041 -14.77 37.51 24.17
N LEU A 1042 -15.44 38.18 25.11
CA LEU A 1042 -15.78 39.60 24.99
C LEU A 1042 -14.54 40.49 25.05
N VAL A 1043 -13.61 40.25 25.97
CA VAL A 1043 -12.32 40.96 26.02
C VAL A 1043 -11.53 40.71 24.73
N ARG A 1044 -11.47 39.46 24.26
CA ARG A 1044 -10.79 39.11 22.99
C ARG A 1044 -11.42 39.77 21.76
N ALA A 1045 -12.72 40.10 21.81
CA ALA A 1045 -13.46 40.88 20.81
C ALA A 1045 -13.37 42.42 21.01
N GLY A 1046 -12.46 42.90 21.86
CA GLY A 1046 -12.26 44.33 22.12
C GLY A 1046 -13.42 45.01 22.85
N VAL A 1047 -14.26 44.26 23.56
CA VAL A 1047 -15.35 44.84 24.36
C VAL A 1047 -14.77 45.50 25.60
N ARG A 1048 -15.08 46.79 25.75
CA ARG A 1048 -14.62 47.63 26.88
C ARG A 1048 -15.57 47.49 28.06
N PHE A 1049 -15.01 47.26 29.23
CA PHE A 1049 -15.70 47.16 30.52
C PHE A 1049 -15.39 48.35 31.45
N ASN A 1050 -14.78 49.42 30.91
CA ASN A 1050 -14.55 50.67 31.63
C ASN A 1050 -15.86 51.17 32.28
N ARG A 1051 -15.85 51.38 33.61
CA ARG A 1051 -17.03 51.76 34.43
C ARG A 1051 -18.18 50.74 34.47
N ALA A 1052 -17.95 49.47 34.14
CA ALA A 1052 -18.95 48.42 34.31
C ALA A 1052 -19.19 48.08 35.80
N ASP A 1053 -20.44 47.74 36.13
CA ASP A 1053 -20.81 47.14 37.43
C ASP A 1053 -20.59 45.62 37.33
N LEU A 1054 -19.45 45.16 37.81
CA LEU A 1054 -19.00 43.77 37.83
C LEU A 1054 -18.98 43.21 39.27
N ARG A 1055 -19.72 43.81 40.20
CA ARG A 1055 -19.73 43.40 41.61
C ARG A 1055 -20.26 41.96 41.75
N GLY A 1056 -19.55 41.15 42.52
CA GLY A 1056 -19.91 39.76 42.79
C GLY A 1056 -19.88 38.79 41.60
N ILE A 1057 -19.34 39.18 40.42
CA ILE A 1057 -19.20 38.23 39.30
C ILE A 1057 -18.32 37.05 39.68
N LYS A 1058 -18.54 35.90 39.05
CA LYS A 1058 -17.75 34.69 39.27
C LYS A 1058 -17.16 34.23 37.94
N ILE A 1059 -15.90 34.57 37.69
CA ILE A 1059 -15.20 34.32 36.43
C ILE A 1059 -13.84 33.61 36.62
N PRO A 1060 -13.75 32.54 37.44
CA PRO A 1060 -12.47 31.91 37.74
C PRO A 1060 -11.82 31.31 36.48
N GLY A 1061 -10.51 31.47 36.33
CA GLY A 1061 -9.74 30.99 35.18
C GLY A 1061 -10.03 31.70 33.85
N ALA A 1062 -10.59 32.91 33.87
CA ALA A 1062 -10.77 33.73 32.68
C ALA A 1062 -9.44 34.31 32.16
N ASP A 1063 -9.29 34.43 30.85
CA ASP A 1063 -8.26 35.24 30.20
C ASP A 1063 -8.85 36.62 29.89
N ILE A 1064 -8.36 37.64 30.59
CA ILE A 1064 -8.72 39.05 30.34
C ILE A 1064 -7.48 39.91 30.05
N CYS A 1065 -6.45 39.29 29.46
CA CYS A 1065 -5.24 39.96 28.99
C CYS A 1065 -5.55 41.16 28.08
N ASP A 1066 -4.76 42.23 28.22
CA ASP A 1066 -4.91 43.51 27.47
C ASP A 1066 -6.31 44.18 27.60
N GLY A 1067 -7.18 43.70 28.50
CA GLY A 1067 -8.57 44.16 28.61
C GLY A 1067 -8.75 45.55 29.24
N GLU A 1068 -9.75 46.30 28.76
CA GLU A 1068 -10.08 47.64 29.25
C GLU A 1068 -11.15 47.60 30.37
N PHE A 1069 -10.73 47.79 31.62
CA PHE A 1069 -11.55 47.76 32.85
C PHE A 1069 -11.38 49.02 33.73
N ASP A 1070 -10.96 50.16 33.16
CA ASP A 1070 -10.73 51.39 33.92
C ASP A 1070 -12.00 51.85 34.64
N SER A 1071 -11.88 52.10 35.95
CA SER A 1071 -12.98 52.48 36.83
C SER A 1071 -14.13 51.46 36.93
N ALA A 1072 -13.93 50.20 36.53
CA ALA A 1072 -14.91 49.13 36.75
C ALA A 1072 -15.06 48.79 38.24
N ASP A 1073 -16.27 48.47 38.68
CA ASP A 1073 -16.56 48.08 40.06
C ASP A 1073 -16.66 46.56 40.17
N MET A 1074 -15.64 45.91 40.74
CA MET A 1074 -15.56 44.44 40.88
C MET A 1074 -15.73 43.98 42.34
N GLN A 1075 -16.32 44.80 43.22
CA GLN A 1075 -16.41 44.48 44.65
C GLN A 1075 -16.99 43.07 44.90
N GLY A 1076 -16.29 42.25 45.69
CA GLY A 1076 -16.73 40.88 46.02
C GLY A 1076 -16.65 39.86 44.88
N ALA A 1077 -16.03 40.18 43.73
CA ALA A 1077 -15.89 39.26 42.61
C ALA A 1077 -14.94 38.08 42.89
N ASP A 1078 -15.22 36.93 42.27
CA ASP A 1078 -14.35 35.77 42.27
C ASP A 1078 -13.49 35.78 40.99
N LEU A 1079 -12.24 36.21 41.14
CA LEU A 1079 -11.24 36.31 40.09
C LEU A 1079 -10.14 35.24 40.25
N SER A 1080 -10.43 34.12 40.93
CA SER A 1080 -9.44 33.08 41.19
C SER A 1080 -8.86 32.52 39.87
N ASP A 1081 -7.54 32.35 39.79
CA ASP A 1081 -6.78 31.88 38.62
C ASP A 1081 -6.95 32.72 37.32
N VAL A 1082 -7.46 33.95 37.41
CA VAL A 1082 -7.66 34.85 36.24
C VAL A 1082 -6.32 35.45 35.75
N ASP A 1083 -6.14 35.53 34.43
CA ASP A 1083 -5.02 36.27 33.82
C ASP A 1083 -5.42 37.73 33.51
N LEU A 1084 -4.75 38.64 34.20
CA LEU A 1084 -4.86 40.10 34.12
C LEU A 1084 -3.63 40.74 33.44
N THR A 1085 -2.77 39.96 32.79
CA THR A 1085 -1.54 40.43 32.14
C THR A 1085 -1.83 41.59 31.17
N ARG A 1086 -1.22 42.76 31.44
CA ARG A 1086 -1.39 44.04 30.71
C ARG A 1086 -2.80 44.65 30.74
N ALA A 1087 -3.75 44.13 31.53
CA ALA A 1087 -5.10 44.70 31.66
C ALA A 1087 -5.10 46.11 32.27
N TRP A 1088 -6.02 46.98 31.82
CA TRP A 1088 -6.14 48.36 32.28
C TRP A 1088 -7.15 48.46 33.42
N LEU A 1089 -6.65 48.58 34.65
CA LEU A 1089 -7.44 48.60 35.90
C LEU A 1089 -7.45 49.97 36.61
N ARG A 1090 -7.25 51.09 35.88
CA ARG A 1090 -7.04 52.40 36.54
C ARG A 1090 -8.31 52.83 37.26
N GLN A 1091 -8.22 53.01 38.57
CA GLN A 1091 -9.35 53.33 39.47
C GLN A 1091 -10.42 52.22 39.57
N ALA A 1092 -10.13 50.98 39.16
CA ALA A 1092 -11.04 49.85 39.37
C ALA A 1092 -11.17 49.51 40.87
N ASN A 1093 -12.36 49.10 41.30
CA ASN A 1093 -12.62 48.69 42.68
C ASN A 1093 -12.48 47.18 42.84
N LEU A 1094 -11.38 46.73 43.45
CA LEU A 1094 -11.09 45.32 43.75
C LEU A 1094 -11.31 45.00 45.25
N SER A 1095 -12.15 45.76 45.95
CA SER A 1095 -12.45 45.49 47.36
C SER A 1095 -13.15 44.12 47.53
N GLU A 1096 -12.78 43.35 48.56
CA GLU A 1096 -13.39 42.05 48.88
C GLU A 1096 -13.29 40.97 47.77
N THR A 1097 -12.47 41.17 46.73
CA THR A 1097 -12.29 40.17 45.66
C THR A 1097 -11.49 38.96 46.14
N LYS A 1098 -11.76 37.79 45.53
CA LYS A 1098 -10.82 36.66 45.58
C LYS A 1098 -9.82 36.79 44.43
N MET A 1099 -8.53 36.74 44.74
CA MET A 1099 -7.44 36.87 43.77
C MET A 1099 -6.39 35.75 43.90
N THR A 1100 -6.77 34.60 44.47
CA THR A 1100 -5.92 33.41 44.56
C THR A 1100 -5.50 32.97 43.15
N GLY A 1101 -4.20 32.80 42.89
CA GLY A 1101 -3.71 32.35 41.59
C GLY A 1101 -3.75 33.38 40.45
N VAL A 1102 -4.20 34.62 40.70
CA VAL A 1102 -4.26 35.68 39.68
C VAL A 1102 -2.87 35.96 39.08
N GLN A 1103 -2.81 36.03 37.75
CA GLN A 1103 -1.60 36.38 37.02
C GLN A 1103 -1.65 37.85 36.61
N LEU A 1104 -0.66 38.65 37.05
CA LEU A 1104 -0.54 40.08 36.71
C LEU A 1104 0.50 40.33 35.60
N GLY A 1105 1.15 39.27 35.08
CA GLY A 1105 2.31 39.36 34.21
C GLY A 1105 3.60 39.59 34.99
N GLU A 1106 4.40 40.56 34.57
CA GLU A 1106 5.61 40.96 35.31
C GLU A 1106 5.24 41.61 36.64
N LEU A 1107 5.84 41.13 37.73
CA LEU A 1107 5.68 41.76 39.05
C LEU A 1107 6.25 43.19 39.01
N PRO A 1108 5.50 44.22 39.41
CA PRO A 1108 6.01 45.59 39.44
C PRO A 1108 7.14 45.67 40.48
N TYR A 1109 8.37 45.90 40.02
CA TYR A 1109 9.49 46.15 40.91
C TYR A 1109 9.30 47.49 41.62
N LEU A 1110 9.44 47.49 42.94
CA LEU A 1110 9.28 48.68 43.75
C LEU A 1110 10.67 49.32 43.90
N GLU A 1111 10.94 50.37 43.12
CA GLU A 1111 12.21 51.09 43.14
C GLU A 1111 12.30 51.93 44.44
N ILE A 1112 12.74 51.28 45.52
CA ILE A 1112 13.02 51.93 46.80
C ILE A 1112 14.32 52.74 46.65
N GLY A 1113 14.17 54.01 46.26
CA GLY A 1113 15.24 55.00 46.42
C GLY A 1113 15.68 55.06 47.88
N GLU A 1114 17.00 55.10 48.11
CA GLU A 1114 17.69 54.77 49.37
C GLU A 1114 16.95 55.14 50.68
N VAL A 1115 16.17 54.19 51.20
CA VAL A 1115 15.68 54.19 52.59
C VAL A 1115 16.62 53.30 53.39
N THR A 1116 17.15 53.81 54.50
CA THR A 1116 18.13 53.06 55.30
C THR A 1116 17.43 52.09 56.25
N LEU A 1117 18.15 51.04 56.68
CA LEU A 1117 17.60 50.04 57.61
C LEU A 1117 17.27 50.61 59.00
N GLU A 1118 17.72 51.82 59.33
CA GLU A 1118 17.35 52.51 60.58
C GLU A 1118 15.93 53.10 60.49
N ASP A 1119 15.50 53.58 59.32
CA ASP A 1119 14.19 54.21 59.10
C ASP A 1119 13.01 53.24 59.29
N MET A 1120 13.24 51.93 59.10
CA MET A 1120 12.20 50.89 59.23
C MET A 1120 12.02 50.34 60.66
N LEU A 1121 12.83 50.79 61.64
CA LEU A 1121 12.88 50.17 62.97
C LEU A 1121 12.41 51.07 64.14
N SER A 1122 11.91 52.29 63.88
CA SER A 1122 11.34 53.15 64.93
C SER A 1122 9.88 52.80 65.25
N PRO A 1123 9.52 52.39 66.48
CA PRO A 1123 8.14 52.07 66.84
C PRO A 1123 7.29 53.34 67.11
N PHE A 1124 5.98 53.21 66.82
CA PHE A 1124 4.92 54.23 66.98
C PHE A 1124 5.00 55.10 68.25
N HIS A 1125 5.01 56.43 68.10
CA HIS A 1125 4.44 57.34 69.11
C HIS A 1125 3.85 58.66 68.54
N GLN A 1126 2.50 58.69 68.53
CA GLN A 1126 1.58 59.85 68.58
C GLN A 1126 1.57 60.91 67.44
N PRO A 1127 0.39 61.52 67.17
CA PRO A 1127 0.20 62.47 66.06
C PRO A 1127 0.26 63.96 66.49
N PRO A 1128 0.66 64.86 65.58
CA PRO A 1128 0.35 66.30 65.65
C PRO A 1128 -0.76 66.72 64.68
N GLU A 1129 -1.39 67.87 64.96
CA GLU A 1129 -2.50 68.44 64.19
C GLU A 1129 -2.06 69.51 63.18
N SER A 1130 -3.02 69.95 62.34
CA SER A 1130 -3.05 71.20 61.57
C SER A 1130 -2.26 71.27 60.24
N SER A 1131 -2.61 72.29 59.45
CA SER A 1131 -2.23 72.55 58.04
C SER A 1131 -2.17 74.08 57.83
N PRO A 1132 -1.87 74.66 56.64
CA PRO A 1132 -1.52 74.05 55.36
C PRO A 1132 -0.23 74.64 54.71
N ASN A 1133 0.01 74.26 53.44
CA ASN A 1133 1.13 74.63 52.55
C ASN A 1133 2.45 73.91 52.91
N ASP A 1134 3.29 73.50 51.95
CA ASP A 1134 3.32 73.80 50.51
C ASP A 1134 3.60 72.54 49.66
N LYS A 1135 3.20 72.56 48.38
CA LYS A 1135 3.52 71.63 47.27
C LYS A 1135 3.97 70.19 47.59
N MET A 1136 3.03 69.24 47.51
CA MET A 1136 3.36 67.83 47.23
C MET A 1136 2.57 67.34 46.01
N THR A 1137 3.27 66.83 44.99
CA THR A 1137 2.65 66.32 43.76
C THR A 1137 2.00 64.97 44.02
N ILE A 1138 0.66 64.94 44.10
CA ILE A 1138 -0.10 63.72 44.37
C ILE A 1138 -0.15 62.83 43.11
N LEU A 1139 0.86 61.97 42.95
CA LEU A 1139 0.77 60.79 42.10
C LEU A 1139 -0.09 59.72 42.79
N LYS A 1140 -1.41 59.81 42.60
CA LYS A 1140 -2.38 58.78 43.03
C LYS A 1140 -2.24 57.52 42.18
N PHE A 1141 -1.29 56.66 42.53
CA PHE A 1141 -1.38 55.23 42.22
C PHE A 1141 -2.34 54.53 43.20
N ALA A 1142 -2.81 53.34 42.83
CA ALA A 1142 -3.86 52.64 43.55
C ALA A 1142 -3.40 52.22 44.96
N THR A 1143 -4.23 52.52 45.96
CA THR A 1143 -4.05 52.02 47.33
C THR A 1143 -4.41 50.53 47.38
N PHE A 1144 -3.43 49.67 47.13
CA PHE A 1144 -3.51 48.26 47.53
C PHE A 1144 -3.58 48.19 49.06
N SER A 1145 -4.80 48.05 49.59
CA SER A 1145 -5.00 47.72 51.00
C SER A 1145 -4.63 46.26 51.20
N LEU A 1146 -3.47 46.00 51.81
CA LEU A 1146 -3.00 44.66 52.15
C LEU A 1146 -3.94 44.00 53.18
N ALA A 1147 -4.96 43.32 52.68
CA ALA A 1147 -5.64 42.28 53.45
C ALA A 1147 -4.66 41.10 53.66
N THR A 1148 -4.77 40.46 54.82
CA THR A 1148 -3.85 39.42 55.30
C THR A 1148 -3.70 38.25 54.32
N PHE A 1149 -2.48 38.02 53.83
CA PHE A 1149 -2.07 36.72 53.33
C PHE A 1149 -1.96 35.75 54.52
N ASP A 1150 -2.93 34.84 54.65
CA ASP A 1150 -2.73 33.61 55.43
C ASP A 1150 -1.90 32.63 54.59
N SER A 1151 -0.96 31.94 55.22
CA SER A 1151 0.04 31.11 54.54
C SER A 1151 -0.31 29.62 54.54
N SER A 1152 -0.57 29.05 53.36
CA SER A 1152 -0.58 27.60 53.12
C SER A 1152 -0.22 27.26 51.67
#